data_AF-A0A561S9U4-F1
#
_entry.id   AF-A0A561S9U4-F1
#
_cell.length_a   1.000
_cell.length_b   1.000
_cell.length_c   1.000
_cell.angle_alpha   90.00
_cell.angle_beta   90.00
_cell.angle_gamma   90.00
#
_symmetry.space_group_name_H-M   'P 1'
#
loop_
_entity.id
_entity.type
_entity.pdbx_description
1 polymer ?
#
loop_
_entity_poly.entity_id
_entity_poly.type
_entity_poly.pdbx_seq_one_letter_code
_entity_poly.pdbx_strand_id
1 'polypeptide(L)'
;MPQFLYAPGVKVYVHTEHNGIVDVSDDLVTGTLVRRSDGVSTFSFSLQNARRKYDRIFTPNDRIAVQMKRLQWVQVFTGYLNSVPLVTAWPRVVNLTASCSLKRLQYWYWDSYSEASQLMVNQALIDARKDSGISDGGMTNVILTILKKVVGWPEHKVHIARIPDNWFKVVEKLAKQVNDQVDAADKQVRQMLASIGGSSIGGSSGAGGVSNVLNGAYAGETFPADGLRNAETIYNVGRKRGSATETITAALMAAIQESTLGSDPNSKTPNLFGNVGIFQMRPGNYWGSLAQVTDVATAAERWFKEWDDKVGPTSKLTLGQQCEKVEVSGMDPEATYGRHQRAAAAMVSAMSSSPGGTSPGTSSLTSRPMGATSGLVLAQTAVDLCNKWPDIPYTQQYGGTQEAVLLGSPPPGLDCSSFVQSIYLRALGSLYNLPRVAADQAKWCRDQGQQVTVDVALRTPGALVFKGSSLDSIHHVEMSLGDGRSTIGAHRQGAQPHEVGANPADDPSYWDYGGFLPRISYTTDGGGVVATGTGSPTGAPTPPQFTTGDQIPGYNPDDPFDKMFGDNAWLPVMSTQTDGNFFLSQALSGPRALLNDQPLLPYLKNVFTSTMRSFSSAPNGDLVAWYPDYYGMWGTAATMVIEPIEVRDFTVNWSDDFLVTHQFAVVSSLNGNQFNVATGESGNLGFIENMALFTTGVVNIDIPAVWSALFGLDLSDDEAQKLSSWIKDRFGARPDYQEMPGLVGPKAELFAAIFLFLRQFAYQYSASVPLTFMPEVWPGMLIKIPAFDFQAYVTTVTHQFQFGEGGSFTTDLTIAAPARLSRQGPSSLLGLPVAGGAVR
;
A
#
# COMPACT_ATOMS: atom_id res chain seq x y z
N MET A 1 40.13 -44.38 25.59
CA MET A 1 39.49 -43.36 24.73
C MET A 1 38.35 -44.05 23.99
N PRO A 2 37.08 -43.66 24.17
CA PRO A 2 36.02 -44.19 23.33
C PRO A 2 36.29 -43.81 21.87
N GLN A 3 36.46 -44.81 21.00
CA GLN A 3 36.50 -44.61 19.56
C GLN A 3 35.12 -44.12 19.13
N PHE A 4 35.01 -42.86 18.69
CA PHE A 4 33.84 -42.40 17.97
C PHE A 4 33.75 -43.20 16.67
N LEU A 5 32.85 -44.19 16.62
CA LEU A 5 32.53 -44.90 15.39
C LEU A 5 31.69 -43.96 14.51
N TYR A 6 32.37 -43.13 13.72
CA TYR A 6 31.74 -42.21 12.78
C TYR A 6 31.19 -43.01 11.58
N ALA A 7 29.87 -43.24 11.58
CA ALA A 7 29.17 -43.99 10.54
C ALA A 7 28.10 -43.10 9.89
N PRO A 8 28.52 -42.17 9.01
CA PRO A 8 27.58 -41.31 8.29
C PRO A 8 26.69 -42.16 7.38
N GLY A 9 25.45 -41.73 7.19
CA GLY A 9 24.47 -42.47 6.38
C GLY A 9 23.55 -41.54 5.63
N VAL A 10 23.09 -42.00 4.48
CA VAL A 10 22.08 -41.31 3.65
C VAL A 10 21.03 -42.33 3.25
N LYS A 11 19.77 -41.94 3.36
CA LYS A 11 18.62 -42.70 2.90
C LYS A 11 17.79 -41.85 1.98
N VAL A 12 17.37 -42.44 0.87
CA VAL A 12 16.53 -41.77 -0.12
C VAL A 12 15.34 -42.67 -0.41
N TYR A 13 14.16 -42.11 -0.19
CA TYR A 13 12.88 -42.76 -0.43
C TYR A 13 12.14 -42.00 -1.53
N VAL A 14 11.68 -42.71 -2.55
CA VAL A 14 10.88 -42.13 -3.64
C VAL A 14 9.52 -42.80 -3.63
N HIS A 15 8.45 -42.03 -3.45
CA HIS A 15 7.09 -42.49 -3.62
C HIS A 15 6.66 -42.26 -5.07
N THR A 16 6.47 -43.35 -5.79
CA THR A 16 6.05 -43.36 -7.19
C THR A 16 4.57 -43.69 -7.32
N GLU A 17 3.96 -43.26 -8.42
CA GLU A 17 2.54 -43.51 -8.70
C GLU A 17 2.18 -45.00 -8.80
N HIS A 18 3.04 -45.80 -9.44
CA HIS A 18 2.73 -47.19 -9.79
C HIS A 18 3.42 -48.24 -8.90
N ASN A 19 4.52 -47.90 -8.23
CA ASN A 19 5.34 -48.86 -7.48
C ASN A 19 5.35 -48.58 -5.96
N GLY A 20 4.60 -47.59 -5.49
CA GLY A 20 4.58 -47.22 -4.08
C GLY A 20 5.92 -46.61 -3.64
N ILE A 21 6.35 -46.88 -2.40
CA ILE A 21 7.62 -46.35 -1.89
C ILE A 21 8.75 -47.26 -2.35
N VAL A 22 9.63 -46.71 -3.17
CA VAL A 22 10.88 -47.32 -3.62
C VAL A 22 12.01 -46.78 -2.74
N ASP A 23 12.65 -47.68 -1.99
CA ASP A 23 13.90 -47.39 -1.29
C ASP A 23 15.08 -47.55 -2.25
N VAL A 24 15.80 -46.45 -2.49
CA VAL A 24 16.97 -46.43 -3.39
C VAL A 24 18.29 -46.30 -2.62
N SER A 25 18.25 -46.37 -1.29
CA SER A 25 19.37 -46.04 -0.40
C SER A 25 20.61 -46.90 -0.67
N ASP A 26 20.41 -48.21 -0.92
CA ASP A 26 21.51 -49.16 -1.15
C ASP A 26 22.20 -48.96 -2.51
N ASP A 27 21.53 -48.32 -3.47
CA ASP A 27 22.05 -48.07 -4.81
C ASP A 27 22.63 -46.65 -4.97
N LEU A 28 22.70 -45.85 -3.90
CA LEU A 28 23.28 -44.50 -3.95
C LEU A 28 24.79 -44.55 -4.22
N VAL A 29 25.23 -43.75 -5.19
CA VAL A 29 26.65 -43.63 -5.57
C VAL A 29 27.21 -42.29 -5.10
N THR A 30 26.58 -41.18 -5.50
CA THR A 30 26.95 -39.82 -5.10
C THR A 30 25.70 -38.98 -4.91
N GLY A 31 25.82 -37.88 -4.16
CA GLY A 31 24.78 -36.87 -4.10
C GLY A 31 25.24 -35.55 -3.52
N THR A 32 24.57 -34.50 -3.97
CA THR A 32 24.75 -33.12 -3.55
C THR A 32 23.38 -32.52 -3.22
N LEU A 33 23.16 -32.21 -1.95
CA LEU A 33 21.97 -31.55 -1.44
C LEU A 33 22.29 -30.09 -1.11
N VAL A 34 21.67 -29.15 -1.80
CA VAL A 34 21.81 -27.71 -1.57
C VAL A 34 20.52 -27.14 -0.98
N ARG A 35 20.59 -26.76 0.29
CA ARG A 35 19.52 -26.10 1.04
C ARG A 35 19.82 -24.61 1.09
N ARG A 36 18.87 -23.77 0.67
CA ARG A 36 19.07 -22.30 0.61
C ARG A 36 17.83 -21.55 1.12
N SER A 37 18.04 -20.37 1.70
CA SER A 37 16.96 -19.41 1.94
C SER A 37 16.57 -18.69 0.65
N ASP A 38 15.33 -18.19 0.59
CA ASP A 38 14.80 -17.30 -0.44
C ASP A 38 14.85 -17.86 -1.87
N GLY A 39 14.85 -19.19 -1.97
CA GLY A 39 14.94 -19.93 -3.21
C GLY A 39 14.64 -21.42 -3.06
N VAL A 40 14.51 -22.09 -4.20
CA VAL A 40 14.22 -23.53 -4.26
C VAL A 40 15.49 -24.31 -3.92
N SER A 41 15.40 -25.15 -2.89
CA SER A 41 16.46 -26.09 -2.52
C SER A 41 16.49 -27.28 -3.48
N THR A 42 17.66 -27.80 -3.79
CA THR A 42 17.87 -28.80 -4.85
C THR A 42 18.65 -30.00 -4.35
N PHE A 43 18.32 -31.17 -4.86
CA PHE A 43 19.07 -32.41 -4.61
C PHE A 43 19.40 -33.08 -5.93
N SER A 44 20.69 -33.33 -6.17
CA SER A 44 21.18 -34.06 -7.33
C SER A 44 21.88 -35.31 -6.83
N PHE A 45 21.51 -36.48 -7.34
CA PHE A 45 22.08 -37.75 -6.87
C PHE A 45 22.15 -38.78 -7.98
N SER A 46 22.99 -39.78 -7.78
CA SER A 46 23.27 -40.82 -8.74
C SER A 46 23.00 -42.20 -8.16
N LEU A 47 22.36 -43.06 -8.95
CA LEU A 47 22.00 -44.43 -8.58
C LEU A 47 22.72 -45.45 -9.46
N GLN A 48 23.16 -46.54 -8.86
CA GLN A 48 23.67 -47.71 -9.55
C GLN A 48 22.48 -48.44 -10.23
N ASN A 49 22.27 -48.21 -11.53
CA ASN A 49 21.17 -48.84 -12.28
C ASN A 49 21.58 -50.20 -12.85
N ALA A 50 22.02 -51.12 -11.97
CA ALA A 50 22.37 -52.48 -12.37
C ALA A 50 21.13 -53.19 -12.96
N ARG A 51 21.33 -53.93 -14.07
CA ARG A 51 20.25 -54.63 -14.80
C ARG A 51 19.09 -53.73 -15.24
N ARG A 52 19.27 -52.40 -15.28
CA ARG A 52 18.23 -51.43 -15.63
C ARG A 52 17.03 -51.44 -14.65
N LYS A 53 17.29 -51.73 -13.37
CA LYS A 53 16.30 -51.77 -12.28
C LYS A 53 15.38 -50.55 -12.21
N TYR A 54 15.87 -49.36 -12.56
CA TYR A 54 15.17 -48.08 -12.42
C TYR A 54 14.55 -47.54 -13.72
N ASP A 55 14.69 -48.25 -14.84
CA ASP A 55 14.10 -47.83 -16.11
C ASP A 55 12.57 -47.84 -16.00
N ARG A 56 11.94 -46.70 -16.34
CA ARG A 56 10.48 -46.48 -16.27
C ARG A 56 9.85 -46.63 -14.87
N ILE A 57 10.67 -46.67 -13.82
CA ILE A 57 10.16 -46.74 -12.44
C ILE A 57 9.79 -45.35 -11.92
N PHE A 58 10.58 -44.34 -12.24
CA PHE A 58 10.39 -42.98 -11.77
C PHE A 58 9.77 -42.11 -12.86
N THR A 59 8.95 -41.16 -12.43
CA THR A 59 8.40 -40.09 -13.26
C THR A 59 8.71 -38.72 -12.65
N PRO A 60 8.83 -37.66 -13.47
CA PRO A 60 8.90 -36.30 -12.93
C PRO A 60 7.71 -36.00 -12.03
N ASN A 61 7.94 -35.30 -10.92
CA ASN A 61 6.98 -35.04 -9.84
C ASN A 61 6.65 -36.22 -8.90
N ASP A 62 7.34 -37.35 -8.99
CA ASP A 62 7.36 -38.33 -7.89
C ASP A 62 7.89 -37.67 -6.61
N ARG A 63 7.32 -38.03 -5.46
CA ARG A 63 7.69 -37.42 -4.17
C ARG A 63 8.95 -38.08 -3.63
N ILE A 64 9.88 -37.28 -3.14
CA ILE A 64 11.15 -37.75 -2.58
C ILE A 64 11.33 -37.24 -1.15
N ALA A 65 11.86 -38.10 -0.29
CA ALA A 65 12.32 -37.76 1.05
C ALA A 65 13.77 -38.24 1.24
N VAL A 66 14.61 -37.39 1.82
CA VAL A 66 16.01 -37.69 2.10
C VAL A 66 16.25 -37.57 3.59
N GLN A 67 16.86 -38.59 4.16
CA GLN A 67 17.34 -38.61 5.53
C GLN A 67 18.85 -38.75 5.53
N MET A 68 19.51 -38.06 6.44
CA MET A 68 20.94 -38.13 6.64
C MET A 68 21.23 -38.41 8.11
N LYS A 69 22.37 -39.04 8.38
CA LYS A 69 22.81 -39.37 9.72
C LYS A 69 24.26 -38.99 9.89
N ARG A 70 24.55 -38.21 10.93
CA ARG A 70 25.86 -38.13 11.58
C ARG A 70 25.82 -38.94 12.88
N LEU A 71 24.96 -38.52 13.81
CA LEU A 71 24.71 -39.22 15.08
C LEU A 71 23.35 -39.93 15.08
N GLN A 72 22.30 -39.23 14.66
CA GLN A 72 20.94 -39.73 14.55
C GLN A 72 20.39 -39.48 13.15
N TRP A 73 19.42 -40.29 12.73
CA TRP A 73 18.74 -40.08 11.46
C TRP A 73 17.86 -38.84 11.56
N VAL A 74 18.16 -37.84 10.73
CA VAL A 74 17.37 -36.62 10.60
C VAL A 74 16.88 -36.51 9.16
N GLN A 75 15.63 -36.12 8.98
CA GLN A 75 15.13 -35.77 7.67
C GLN A 75 15.73 -34.43 7.26
N VAL A 76 16.30 -34.35 6.06
CA VAL A 76 17.01 -33.15 5.57
C VAL A 76 16.34 -32.50 4.37
N PHE A 77 15.51 -33.25 3.63
CA PHE A 77 14.89 -32.77 2.40
C PHE A 77 13.61 -33.54 2.10
N THR A 78 12.59 -32.80 1.65
CA THR A 78 11.37 -33.35 1.04
C THR A 78 11.04 -32.53 -0.19
N GLY A 79 10.65 -33.20 -1.27
CA GLY A 79 10.40 -32.53 -2.54
C GLY A 79 9.87 -33.44 -3.63
N TYR A 80 10.19 -33.07 -4.86
CA TYR A 80 9.70 -33.70 -6.08
C TYR A 80 10.84 -33.92 -7.07
N LEU A 81 10.85 -35.09 -7.73
CA LEU A 81 11.80 -35.36 -8.81
C LEU A 81 11.57 -34.40 -9.99
N ASN A 82 12.65 -33.96 -10.62
CA ASN A 82 12.67 -33.05 -11.77
C ASN A 82 13.06 -33.81 -13.04
N SER A 83 14.22 -34.46 -13.02
CA SER A 83 14.74 -35.25 -14.13
C SER A 83 15.02 -36.66 -13.64
N VAL A 84 14.55 -37.65 -14.40
CA VAL A 84 14.61 -39.08 -14.05
C VAL A 84 14.99 -39.89 -15.29
N PRO A 85 15.68 -41.03 -15.13
CA PRO A 85 16.01 -41.90 -16.24
C PRO A 85 14.76 -42.62 -16.77
N LEU A 86 14.37 -42.33 -18.02
CA LEU A 86 13.25 -43.05 -18.66
C LEU A 86 13.68 -44.46 -19.11
N VAL A 87 14.75 -44.55 -19.89
CA VAL A 87 15.35 -45.81 -20.38
C VAL A 87 16.86 -45.62 -20.51
N THR A 88 17.63 -46.66 -20.21
CA THR A 88 19.07 -46.70 -20.44
C THR A 88 19.43 -47.74 -21.51
N ALA A 89 20.33 -47.37 -22.43
CA ALA A 89 20.82 -48.28 -23.46
C ALA A 89 21.62 -49.44 -22.85
N TRP A 90 22.42 -49.15 -21.82
CA TRP A 90 23.28 -50.10 -21.12
C TRP A 90 23.16 -49.89 -19.61
N PRO A 91 23.31 -50.94 -18.78
CA PRO A 91 23.38 -50.80 -17.32
C PRO A 91 24.53 -49.87 -16.93
N ARG A 92 24.21 -48.74 -16.31
CA ARG A 92 25.19 -47.72 -15.89
C ARG A 92 24.65 -46.91 -14.72
N VAL A 93 25.49 -46.08 -14.11
CA VAL A 93 25.02 -45.09 -13.14
C VAL A 93 24.08 -44.09 -13.83
N VAL A 94 22.96 -43.80 -13.19
CA VAL A 94 21.95 -42.83 -13.67
C VAL A 94 21.87 -41.66 -12.72
N ASN A 95 21.59 -40.47 -13.26
CA ASN A 95 21.51 -39.24 -12.49
C ASN A 95 20.06 -38.78 -12.37
N LEU A 96 19.70 -38.34 -11.19
CA LEU A 96 18.39 -37.80 -10.86
C LEU A 96 18.57 -36.43 -10.23
N THR A 97 17.60 -35.55 -10.47
CA THR A 97 17.55 -34.24 -9.81
C THR A 97 16.17 -34.04 -9.20
N ALA A 98 16.12 -33.30 -8.10
CA ALA A 98 14.91 -32.99 -7.36
C ALA A 98 14.93 -31.56 -6.82
N SER A 99 13.74 -30.99 -6.66
CA SER A 99 13.52 -29.68 -6.04
C SER A 99 12.63 -29.84 -4.82
N CYS A 100 12.84 -29.02 -3.79
CA CYS A 100 12.01 -29.07 -2.58
C CYS A 100 10.55 -28.70 -2.85
N SER A 101 9.70 -28.73 -1.81
CA SER A 101 8.26 -28.46 -1.94
C SER A 101 7.91 -27.09 -2.57
N LEU A 102 8.81 -26.10 -2.49
CA LEU A 102 8.67 -24.80 -3.16
C LEU A 102 8.58 -24.90 -4.69
N LYS A 103 8.98 -26.04 -5.29
CA LYS A 103 8.74 -26.33 -6.72
C LYS A 103 7.28 -26.12 -7.10
N ARG A 104 6.33 -26.45 -6.21
CA ARG A 104 4.90 -26.23 -6.44
C ARG A 104 4.62 -24.76 -6.71
N LEU A 105 5.19 -23.84 -5.93
CA LEU A 105 5.00 -22.40 -6.09
C LEU A 105 5.75 -21.84 -7.31
N GLN A 106 6.90 -22.44 -7.65
CA GLN A 106 7.69 -22.05 -8.82
C GLN A 106 6.97 -22.31 -10.14
N TYR A 107 6.18 -23.38 -10.21
CA TYR A 107 5.45 -23.78 -11.41
C TYR A 107 3.92 -23.65 -11.26
N TRP A 108 3.46 -22.96 -10.23
CA TRP A 108 2.06 -22.55 -10.13
C TRP A 108 1.90 -21.19 -10.79
N TYR A 109 1.08 -21.15 -11.83
CA TYR A 109 0.79 -19.95 -12.57
C TYR A 109 -0.54 -19.37 -12.08
N TRP A 110 -0.58 -18.05 -11.93
CA TRP A 110 -1.78 -17.34 -11.51
C TRP A 110 -1.82 -15.95 -12.14
N ASP A 111 -3.01 -15.40 -12.32
CA ASP A 111 -3.21 -14.02 -12.73
C ASP A 111 -3.51 -13.15 -11.52
N SER A 112 -2.52 -12.36 -11.09
CA SER A 112 -2.67 -11.40 -10.00
C SER A 112 -3.55 -10.21 -10.35
N TYR A 113 -3.77 -9.90 -11.64
CA TYR A 113 -4.56 -8.76 -12.12
C TYR A 113 -6.05 -9.10 -12.31
N SER A 114 -6.41 -10.38 -12.28
CA SER A 114 -7.81 -10.79 -12.38
C SER A 114 -8.65 -10.27 -11.22
N GLU A 115 -9.90 -9.93 -11.50
CA GLU A 115 -10.83 -9.42 -10.48
C GLU A 115 -10.99 -10.39 -9.30
N ALA A 116 -11.02 -11.70 -9.58
CA ALA A 116 -11.11 -12.73 -8.54
C ALA A 116 -9.89 -12.73 -7.60
N SER A 117 -8.68 -12.62 -8.15
CA SER A 117 -7.45 -12.52 -7.35
C SER A 117 -7.41 -11.23 -6.53
N GLN A 118 -7.81 -10.11 -7.14
CA GLN A 118 -7.86 -8.80 -6.51
C GLN A 118 -8.86 -8.76 -5.34
N LEU A 119 -10.08 -9.27 -5.55
CA LEU A 119 -11.09 -9.40 -4.50
C LEU A 119 -10.63 -10.35 -3.39
N MET A 120 -9.99 -11.46 -3.73
CA MET A 120 -9.46 -12.42 -2.75
C MET A 120 -8.43 -11.78 -1.82
N VAL A 121 -7.48 -11.05 -2.42
CA VAL A 121 -6.41 -10.38 -1.69
C VAL A 121 -6.96 -9.23 -0.84
N ASN A 122 -7.88 -8.42 -1.39
CA ASN A 122 -8.55 -7.35 -0.64
C ASN A 122 -9.35 -7.91 0.55
N GLN A 123 -10.08 -9.01 0.33
CA GLN A 123 -10.83 -9.67 1.41
C GLN A 123 -9.90 -10.19 2.50
N ALA A 124 -8.74 -10.77 2.14
CA ALA A 124 -7.75 -11.23 3.12
C ALA A 124 -7.21 -10.08 3.99
N LEU A 125 -7.03 -8.88 3.42
CA LEU A 125 -6.64 -7.69 4.16
C LEU A 125 -7.76 -7.19 5.07
N ILE A 126 -9.01 -7.18 4.59
CA ILE A 126 -10.18 -6.79 5.38
C ILE A 126 -10.34 -7.73 6.57
N ASP A 127 -10.19 -9.04 6.35
CA ASP A 127 -10.29 -10.04 7.42
C ASP A 127 -9.13 -9.89 8.42
N ALA A 128 -7.94 -9.49 7.97
CA ALA A 128 -6.81 -9.21 8.85
C ALA A 128 -6.97 -7.95 9.73
N ARG A 129 -7.85 -7.01 9.36
CA ARG A 129 -8.12 -5.78 10.14
C ARG A 129 -9.04 -6.01 11.35
N LYS A 130 -9.61 -7.21 11.51
CA LYS A 130 -10.58 -7.54 12.57
C LYS A 130 -9.95 -8.04 13.87
N ASP A 131 -8.64 -8.30 13.88
CA ASP A 131 -7.90 -8.88 15.01
C ASP A 131 -6.92 -7.85 15.61
N SER A 132 -6.46 -7.99 16.88
CA SER A 132 -5.76 -6.92 17.66
C SER A 132 -4.33 -7.12 18.28
N GLY A 133 -3.57 -8.22 18.01
CA GLY A 133 -2.07 -8.14 18.00
C GLY A 133 -1.19 -8.65 16.79
N ILE A 134 -1.23 -8.07 15.56
CA ILE A 134 -0.28 -8.24 14.41
C ILE A 134 0.38 -6.90 14.12
N SER A 135 1.68 -6.94 13.84
CA SER A 135 2.51 -5.79 13.51
C SER A 135 2.93 -5.68 12.03
N ASP A 136 2.53 -6.65 11.18
CA ASP A 136 2.90 -6.77 9.75
C ASP A 136 1.81 -6.32 8.76
N GLY A 137 0.78 -5.60 9.23
CA GLY A 137 -0.25 -5.01 8.38
C GLY A 137 -1.23 -6.01 7.74
N GLY A 138 -1.26 -7.27 8.18
CA GLY A 138 -2.19 -8.29 7.68
C GLY A 138 -1.64 -9.10 6.50
N MET A 139 -0.38 -8.89 6.12
CA MET A 139 0.27 -9.58 5.01
C MET A 139 0.44 -11.08 5.26
N THR A 140 0.54 -11.52 6.52
CA THR A 140 0.50 -12.95 6.86
C THR A 140 -0.81 -13.59 6.39
N ASN A 141 -1.96 -12.93 6.58
CA ASN A 141 -3.26 -13.43 6.14
C ASN A 141 -3.38 -13.45 4.61
N VAL A 142 -2.79 -12.47 3.92
CA VAL A 142 -2.71 -12.46 2.46
C VAL A 142 -1.91 -13.66 1.97
N ILE A 143 -0.72 -13.92 2.52
CA ILE A 143 0.11 -15.08 2.16
C ILE A 143 -0.66 -16.39 2.38
N LEU A 144 -1.28 -16.56 3.55
CA LEU A 144 -2.04 -17.77 3.87
C LEU A 144 -3.24 -17.96 2.95
N THR A 145 -3.97 -16.88 2.66
CA THR A 145 -5.12 -16.91 1.76
C THR A 145 -4.70 -17.31 0.35
N ILE A 146 -3.62 -16.72 -0.18
CA ILE A 146 -3.09 -17.06 -1.50
C ILE A 146 -2.64 -18.53 -1.53
N LEU A 147 -1.83 -18.96 -0.55
CA LEU A 147 -1.36 -20.34 -0.47
C LEU A 147 -2.52 -21.35 -0.41
N LYS A 148 -3.57 -21.05 0.36
CA LYS A 148 -4.76 -21.90 0.49
C LYS A 148 -5.63 -21.90 -0.77
N LYS A 149 -6.05 -20.72 -1.23
CA LYS A 149 -7.07 -20.59 -2.28
C LYS A 149 -6.50 -20.75 -3.68
N VAL A 150 -5.26 -20.34 -3.92
CA VAL A 150 -4.61 -20.42 -5.25
C VAL A 150 -3.93 -21.78 -5.43
N VAL A 151 -3.15 -22.25 -4.43
CA VAL A 151 -2.31 -23.46 -4.57
C VAL A 151 -2.91 -24.69 -3.87
N GLY A 152 -3.91 -24.52 -3.03
CA GLY A 152 -4.42 -25.60 -2.17
C GLY A 152 -3.37 -26.06 -1.14
N TRP A 153 -2.51 -25.15 -0.67
CA TRP A 153 -1.53 -25.48 0.36
C TRP A 153 -2.22 -25.57 1.73
N PRO A 154 -2.05 -26.66 2.50
CA PRO A 154 -2.69 -26.79 3.80
C PRO A 154 -2.16 -25.76 4.81
N GLU A 155 -3.05 -25.03 5.49
CA GLU A 155 -2.68 -23.97 6.45
C GLU A 155 -1.76 -24.47 7.58
N HIS A 156 -2.01 -25.67 8.12
CA HIS A 156 -1.17 -26.28 9.15
C HIS A 156 0.24 -26.68 8.67
N LYS A 157 0.53 -26.57 7.37
CA LYS A 157 1.86 -26.81 6.76
C LYS A 157 2.56 -25.52 6.34
N VAL A 158 2.09 -24.39 6.86
CA VAL A 158 2.68 -23.07 6.66
C VAL A 158 2.99 -22.47 8.02
N HIS A 159 4.24 -22.11 8.23
CA HIS A 159 4.75 -21.55 9.48
C HIS A 159 5.40 -20.21 9.19
N ILE A 160 4.78 -19.13 9.65
CA ILE A 160 5.28 -17.77 9.44
C ILE A 160 5.63 -17.20 10.81
N ALA A 161 6.90 -16.87 11.03
CA ALA A 161 7.34 -16.24 12.27
C ALA A 161 6.88 -14.79 12.33
N ARG A 162 6.62 -14.31 13.54
CA ARG A 162 6.40 -12.89 13.80
C ARG A 162 7.70 -12.09 13.65
N ILE A 163 7.55 -10.80 13.36
CA ILE A 163 8.64 -9.83 13.52
C ILE A 163 8.90 -9.69 15.03
N PRO A 164 10.16 -9.57 15.50
CA PRO A 164 10.45 -9.46 16.94
C PRO A 164 9.70 -8.30 17.59
N ASP A 165 9.10 -8.50 18.77
CA ASP A 165 8.24 -7.48 19.41
C ASP A 165 8.99 -6.18 19.78
N ASN A 166 10.27 -6.29 20.12
CA ASN A 166 11.14 -5.16 20.42
C ASN A 166 11.63 -4.43 19.15
N TRP A 167 11.46 -5.02 17.96
CA TRP A 167 11.94 -4.44 16.71
C TRP A 167 11.28 -3.09 16.42
N PHE A 168 9.95 -2.99 16.58
CA PHE A 168 9.21 -1.76 16.30
C PHE A 168 9.68 -0.60 17.19
N LYS A 169 9.99 -0.87 18.46
CA LYS A 169 10.54 0.13 19.39
C LYS A 169 11.93 0.62 18.99
N VAL A 170 12.79 -0.29 18.49
CA VAL A 170 14.14 0.04 18.04
C VAL A 170 14.09 0.87 16.75
N VAL A 171 13.18 0.53 15.84
CA VAL A 171 13.07 1.16 14.52
C VAL A 171 12.23 2.45 14.55
N GLU A 172 11.42 2.69 15.57
CA GLU A 172 10.65 3.94 15.75
C GLU A 172 11.54 5.20 15.67
N LYS A 173 12.71 5.19 16.33
CA LYS A 173 13.65 6.32 16.28
C LYS A 173 14.17 6.57 14.87
N LEU A 174 14.48 5.50 14.13
CA LEU A 174 14.92 5.57 12.74
C LEU A 174 13.80 6.10 11.84
N ALA A 175 12.61 5.52 11.95
CA ALA A 175 11.42 5.94 11.20
C ALA A 175 11.12 7.43 11.38
N LYS A 176 11.25 7.94 12.62
CA LYS A 176 11.02 9.36 12.91
C LYS A 176 12.04 10.27 12.24
N GLN A 177 13.33 9.95 12.35
CA GLN A 177 14.38 10.75 11.72
C GLN A 177 14.29 10.72 10.19
N VAL A 178 13.96 9.56 9.61
CA VAL A 178 13.71 9.42 8.17
C VAL A 178 12.53 10.30 7.76
N ASN A 179 11.39 10.21 8.46
CA ASN A 179 10.20 11.00 8.16
C ASN A 179 10.49 12.51 8.23
N ASP A 180 11.15 12.98 9.30
CA ASP A 180 11.49 14.39 9.47
C ASP A 180 12.41 14.91 8.34
N GLN A 181 13.38 14.10 7.90
CA GLN A 181 14.30 14.46 6.82
C GLN A 181 13.61 14.44 5.45
N VAL A 182 12.77 13.45 5.18
CA VAL A 182 11.98 13.36 3.94
C VAL A 182 10.99 14.51 3.85
N ASP A 183 10.24 14.82 4.91
CA ASP A 183 9.30 15.96 4.95
C ASP A 183 10.00 17.31 4.65
N ALA A 184 11.22 17.49 5.16
CA ALA A 184 12.01 18.68 4.91
C ALA A 184 12.50 18.76 3.45
N ALA A 185 12.97 17.63 2.89
CA ALA A 185 13.40 17.53 1.50
C ALA A 185 12.22 17.74 0.54
N ASP A 186 11.07 17.12 0.81
CA ASP A 186 9.83 17.28 0.07
C ASP A 186 9.42 18.75 -0.04
N LYS A 187 9.54 19.50 1.05
CA LYS A 187 9.25 20.94 1.07
C LYS A 187 10.20 21.72 0.15
N GLN A 188 11.48 21.37 0.12
CA GLN A 188 12.47 22.00 -0.77
C GLN A 188 12.24 21.63 -2.23
N VAL A 189 11.95 20.36 -2.53
CA VAL A 189 11.61 19.88 -3.88
C VAL A 189 10.35 20.59 -4.39
N ARG A 190 9.32 20.73 -3.55
CA ARG A 190 8.10 21.48 -3.88
C ARG A 190 8.40 22.96 -4.18
N GLN A 191 9.30 23.58 -3.42
CA GLN A 191 9.75 24.97 -3.65
C GLN A 191 10.59 25.11 -4.94
N MET A 192 11.46 24.13 -5.23
CA MET A 192 12.28 24.11 -6.43
C MET A 192 11.44 23.87 -7.69
N LEU A 193 10.52 22.91 -7.66
CA LEU A 193 9.52 22.70 -8.72
C LEU A 193 8.71 23.98 -8.96
N ALA A 194 8.26 24.66 -7.90
CA ALA A 194 7.59 25.96 -7.99
C ALA A 194 8.44 27.05 -8.68
N SER A 195 9.77 27.01 -8.50
CA SER A 195 10.69 27.98 -9.11
C SER A 195 11.07 27.68 -10.57
N ILE A 196 11.17 26.41 -10.97
CA ILE A 196 11.51 25.97 -12.33
C ILE A 196 10.31 26.12 -13.28
N GLY A 197 9.08 25.97 -12.76
CA GLY A 197 7.86 26.19 -13.53
C GLY A 197 7.57 27.65 -13.92
N GLY A 198 8.44 28.59 -13.58
CA GLY A 198 8.30 30.03 -13.88
C GLY A 198 8.78 30.48 -15.26
N SER A 199 9.36 29.62 -16.10
CA SER A 199 9.79 29.98 -17.47
C SER A 199 9.67 28.81 -18.44
N SER A 200 8.51 28.73 -19.09
CA SER A 200 8.21 27.99 -20.34
C SER A 200 8.80 26.57 -20.51
N ILE A 201 8.08 25.58 -19.97
CA ILE A 201 7.56 24.38 -20.66
C ILE A 201 6.40 23.90 -19.76
N GLY A 202 5.22 23.67 -20.35
CA GLY A 202 3.98 23.42 -19.63
C GLY A 202 4.04 22.17 -18.74
N GLY A 203 3.52 22.29 -17.51
CA GLY A 203 3.36 21.17 -16.59
C GLY A 203 3.52 21.56 -15.12
N SER A 204 2.55 22.33 -14.61
CA SER A 204 2.14 22.44 -13.20
C SER A 204 3.23 22.35 -12.11
N SER A 205 3.64 23.51 -11.59
CA SER A 205 4.22 23.61 -10.24
C SER A 205 3.43 24.58 -9.36
N GLY A 206 3.32 24.21 -8.09
CA GLY A 206 2.31 24.72 -7.18
C GLY A 206 2.67 26.04 -6.48
N ALA A 207 1.65 26.86 -6.35
CA ALA A 207 1.32 27.63 -5.15
C ALA A 207 -0.21 27.56 -5.03
N GLY A 208 -0.76 27.58 -3.82
CA GLY A 208 -2.21 27.45 -3.58
C GLY A 208 -3.06 28.15 -4.64
N GLY A 209 -3.74 27.34 -5.44
CA GLY A 209 -4.42 27.74 -6.65
C GLY A 209 -4.91 26.48 -7.31
N VAL A 210 -6.15 26.12 -6.96
CA VAL A 210 -7.09 25.28 -7.71
C VAL A 210 -6.45 24.35 -8.77
N SER A 211 -6.55 23.03 -8.53
CA SER A 211 -6.84 22.05 -9.59
C SER A 211 -7.66 22.74 -10.67
N ASN A 212 -7.42 22.53 -11.98
CA ASN A 212 -8.35 23.00 -13.03
C ASN A 212 -9.81 22.71 -12.58
N VAL A 213 -10.45 23.67 -11.92
CA VAL A 213 -11.79 23.54 -11.32
C VAL A 213 -12.75 23.79 -12.45
N LEU A 214 -12.34 24.70 -13.34
CA LEU A 214 -13.06 24.98 -14.55
C LEU A 214 -12.64 24.00 -15.66
N ASN A 215 -13.59 23.16 -16.08
CA ASN A 215 -13.51 22.38 -17.31
C ASN A 215 -14.75 22.60 -18.20
N GLY A 216 -14.59 22.49 -19.52
CA GLY A 216 -15.70 22.41 -20.47
C GLY A 216 -16.53 23.69 -20.64
N ALA A 217 -17.85 23.54 -20.54
CA ALA A 217 -18.82 24.58 -20.87
C ALA A 217 -19.58 25.11 -19.64
N TYR A 218 -19.79 26.42 -19.58
CA TYR A 218 -20.50 27.10 -18.48
C TYR A 218 -21.75 27.78 -19.05
N ALA A 219 -22.92 27.43 -18.52
CA ALA A 219 -24.22 27.93 -18.98
C ALA A 219 -24.48 27.75 -20.50
N GLY A 220 -23.89 26.71 -21.12
CA GLY A 220 -24.03 26.41 -22.55
C GLY A 220 -22.95 27.03 -23.45
N GLU A 221 -22.03 27.82 -22.90
CA GLU A 221 -20.90 28.41 -23.62
C GLU A 221 -19.62 27.61 -23.40
N THR A 222 -18.89 27.31 -24.47
CA THR A 222 -17.65 26.50 -24.40
C THR A 222 -16.42 27.41 -24.44
N PHE A 223 -15.49 27.21 -23.51
CA PHE A 223 -14.26 28.00 -23.40
C PHE A 223 -13.03 27.11 -23.59
N PRO A 224 -11.97 27.59 -24.26
CA PRO A 224 -10.72 26.85 -24.38
C PRO A 224 -10.00 26.78 -23.02
N ALA A 225 -9.16 25.75 -22.84
CA ALA A 225 -8.47 25.48 -21.58
C ALA A 225 -7.65 26.67 -21.07
N ASP A 226 -6.99 27.41 -21.98
CA ASP A 226 -6.22 28.60 -21.62
C ASP A 226 -7.12 29.73 -21.09
N GLY A 227 -8.33 29.88 -21.65
CA GLY A 227 -9.30 30.86 -21.16
C GLY A 227 -9.83 30.52 -19.77
N LEU A 228 -10.06 29.24 -19.48
CA LEU A 228 -10.49 28.79 -18.15
C LEU A 228 -9.41 29.01 -17.07
N ARG A 229 -8.12 28.87 -17.43
CA ARG A 229 -7.00 29.23 -16.53
C ARG A 229 -6.91 30.72 -16.25
N ASN A 230 -7.23 31.54 -17.25
CA ASN A 230 -7.29 32.99 -17.07
C ASN A 230 -8.46 33.39 -16.15
N ALA A 231 -9.60 32.71 -16.25
CA ALA A 231 -10.72 32.90 -15.32
C ALA A 231 -10.35 32.55 -13.87
N GLU A 232 -9.62 31.45 -13.65
CA GLU A 232 -9.09 31.10 -12.32
C GLU A 232 -8.12 32.16 -11.78
N THR A 233 -7.29 32.73 -12.65
CA THR A 233 -6.38 33.81 -12.28
C THR A 233 -7.14 35.06 -11.82
N ILE A 234 -8.17 35.50 -12.57
CA ILE A 234 -9.02 36.65 -12.20
C ILE A 234 -9.74 36.39 -10.86
N TYR A 235 -10.29 35.19 -10.69
CA TYR A 235 -10.95 34.77 -9.45
C TYR A 235 -10.01 34.84 -8.24
N ASN A 236 -8.80 34.29 -8.36
CA ASN A 236 -7.81 34.28 -7.30
C ASN A 236 -7.31 35.69 -6.93
N VAL A 237 -7.14 36.57 -7.91
CA VAL A 237 -6.80 37.99 -7.66
C VAL A 237 -7.91 38.68 -6.85
N GLY A 238 -9.17 38.51 -7.25
CA GLY A 238 -10.31 39.09 -6.52
C GLY A 238 -10.46 38.53 -5.10
N ARG A 239 -10.25 37.22 -4.92
CA ARG A 239 -10.25 36.57 -3.59
C ARG A 239 -9.13 37.09 -2.69
N LYS A 240 -7.92 37.25 -3.22
CA LYS A 240 -6.76 37.77 -2.49
C LYS A 240 -6.97 39.23 -2.04
N ARG A 241 -7.72 40.01 -2.81
CA ARG A 241 -8.13 41.39 -2.46
C ARG A 241 -9.30 41.46 -1.47
N GLY A 242 -9.94 40.33 -1.17
CA GLY A 242 -11.16 40.30 -0.36
C GLY A 242 -12.40 40.88 -1.06
N SER A 243 -12.39 40.95 -2.40
CA SER A 243 -13.52 41.44 -3.20
C SER A 243 -14.74 40.52 -3.05
N ALA A 244 -15.94 41.10 -3.10
CA ALA A 244 -17.19 40.37 -3.01
C ALA A 244 -17.37 39.42 -4.21
N THR A 245 -18.09 38.31 -4.02
CA THR A 245 -18.36 37.30 -5.04
C THR A 245 -19.02 37.91 -6.29
N GLU A 246 -19.91 38.88 -6.08
CA GLU A 246 -20.58 39.67 -7.10
C GLU A 246 -19.58 40.48 -7.94
N THR A 247 -18.59 41.11 -7.29
CA THR A 247 -17.52 41.87 -7.95
C THR A 247 -16.62 40.97 -8.79
N ILE A 248 -16.27 39.79 -8.27
CA ILE A 248 -15.49 38.77 -8.99
C ILE A 248 -16.28 38.25 -10.20
N THR A 249 -17.60 38.07 -10.04
CA THR A 249 -18.50 37.68 -11.14
C THR A 249 -18.52 38.76 -12.23
N ALA A 250 -18.61 40.04 -11.87
CA ALA A 250 -18.56 41.15 -12.83
C ALA A 250 -17.23 41.23 -13.59
N ALA A 251 -16.09 40.96 -12.92
CA ALA A 251 -14.79 40.89 -13.60
C ALA A 251 -14.76 39.77 -14.65
N LEU A 252 -15.26 38.58 -14.33
CA LEU A 252 -15.32 37.48 -15.30
C LEU A 252 -16.30 37.75 -16.45
N MET A 253 -17.43 38.44 -16.19
CA MET A 253 -18.34 38.89 -17.25
C MET A 253 -17.65 39.82 -18.24
N ALA A 254 -16.84 40.77 -17.74
CA ALA A 254 -16.06 41.66 -18.60
C ALA A 254 -15.00 40.88 -19.40
N ALA A 255 -14.22 40.01 -18.75
CA ALA A 255 -13.18 39.23 -19.43
C ALA A 255 -13.73 38.26 -20.50
N ILE A 256 -14.91 37.67 -20.28
CA ILE A 256 -15.62 36.86 -21.28
C ILE A 256 -16.03 37.72 -22.47
N GLN A 257 -16.65 38.87 -22.22
CA GLN A 257 -17.14 39.76 -23.28
C GLN A 257 -16.01 40.40 -24.09
N GLU A 258 -14.95 40.85 -23.44
CA GLU A 258 -13.88 41.64 -24.07
C GLU A 258 -12.89 40.79 -24.87
N SER A 259 -12.69 39.52 -24.48
CA SER A 259 -11.67 38.70 -25.14
C SER A 259 -11.95 37.19 -25.13
N THR A 260 -13.15 36.76 -24.72
CA THR A 260 -13.43 35.34 -24.47
C THR A 260 -12.37 34.73 -23.55
N LEU A 261 -12.11 35.41 -22.42
CA LEU A 261 -11.08 35.06 -21.44
C LEU A 261 -9.65 34.99 -22.02
N GLY A 262 -9.31 35.86 -22.97
CA GLY A 262 -7.98 35.95 -23.58
C GLY A 262 -7.78 35.04 -24.80
N SER A 263 -8.86 34.48 -25.35
CA SER A 263 -8.83 33.66 -26.56
C SER A 263 -8.82 34.51 -27.84
N ASP A 264 -9.28 35.76 -27.77
CA ASP A 264 -9.21 36.71 -28.88
C ASP A 264 -7.73 37.03 -29.22
N PRO A 265 -7.29 36.95 -30.48
CA PRO A 265 -5.93 37.33 -30.89
C PRO A 265 -5.51 38.74 -30.44
N ASN A 266 -6.46 39.67 -30.34
CA ASN A 266 -6.24 41.04 -29.88
C ASN A 266 -6.01 41.15 -28.36
N SER A 267 -6.05 40.03 -27.63
CA SER A 267 -5.57 39.96 -26.24
C SER A 267 -4.04 40.01 -26.15
N LYS A 268 -3.33 39.62 -27.23
CA LYS A 268 -1.85 39.56 -27.29
C LYS A 268 -1.24 40.73 -28.05
N THR A 269 -1.99 41.31 -28.99
CA THR A 269 -1.55 42.47 -29.80
C THR A 269 -2.61 43.56 -29.78
N PRO A 270 -2.25 44.85 -29.67
CA PRO A 270 -3.23 45.93 -29.64
C PRO A 270 -4.12 45.95 -30.89
N ASN A 271 -5.42 46.13 -30.68
CA ASN A 271 -6.39 46.31 -31.75
C ASN A 271 -6.25 47.70 -32.42
N LEU A 272 -7.08 47.99 -33.43
CA LEU A 272 -7.04 49.26 -34.20
C LEU A 272 -7.25 50.53 -33.34
N PHE A 273 -7.78 50.40 -32.14
CA PHE A 273 -8.00 51.50 -31.20
C PHE A 273 -6.92 51.56 -30.10
N GLY A 274 -5.95 50.64 -30.13
CA GLY A 274 -4.82 50.55 -29.20
C GLY A 274 -5.15 49.81 -27.90
N ASN A 275 -6.27 49.08 -27.84
CA ASN A 275 -6.67 48.29 -26.67
C ASN A 275 -6.11 46.87 -26.76
N VAL A 276 -5.73 46.28 -25.62
CA VAL A 276 -5.06 44.97 -25.56
C VAL A 276 -5.32 44.28 -24.21
N GLY A 277 -4.99 43.00 -24.10
CA GLY A 277 -5.13 42.24 -22.87
C GLY A 277 -6.53 41.66 -22.66
N ILE A 278 -6.70 40.94 -21.55
CA ILE A 278 -7.90 40.15 -21.27
C ILE A 278 -9.17 40.98 -21.06
N PHE A 279 -9.01 42.25 -20.68
CA PHE A 279 -10.08 43.25 -20.51
C PHE A 279 -10.07 44.33 -21.60
N GLN A 280 -9.30 44.16 -22.68
CA GLN A 280 -9.17 45.17 -23.76
C GLN A 280 -8.88 46.60 -23.25
N MET A 281 -7.90 46.74 -22.36
CA MET A 281 -7.50 48.03 -21.80
C MET A 281 -6.49 48.74 -22.71
N ARG A 282 -6.54 50.07 -22.76
CA ARG A 282 -5.57 50.88 -23.53
C ARG A 282 -4.29 51.11 -22.73
N PRO A 283 -3.11 50.60 -23.16
CA PRO A 283 -1.86 50.88 -22.49
C PRO A 283 -1.56 52.38 -22.46
N GLY A 284 -1.08 52.89 -21.32
CA GLY A 284 -0.79 54.30 -21.09
C GLY A 284 -0.82 54.66 -19.61
N ASN A 285 -0.81 55.96 -19.31
CA ASN A 285 -0.74 56.45 -17.92
C ASN A 285 -1.91 56.01 -17.04
N TYR A 286 -3.05 55.66 -17.64
CA TYR A 286 -4.26 55.27 -16.93
C TYR A 286 -4.24 53.79 -16.51
N TRP A 287 -4.19 52.87 -17.48
CA TRP A 287 -4.26 51.42 -17.23
C TRP A 287 -2.92 50.75 -16.94
N GLY A 288 -1.80 51.37 -17.33
CA GLY A 288 -0.44 50.82 -17.15
C GLY A 288 0.28 50.54 -18.46
N SER A 289 1.49 49.98 -18.36
CA SER A 289 2.31 49.63 -19.55
C SER A 289 1.71 48.45 -20.32
N LEU A 290 2.16 48.25 -21.56
CA LEU A 290 1.73 47.12 -22.40
C LEU A 290 1.91 45.78 -21.67
N ALA A 291 3.08 45.57 -21.05
CA ALA A 291 3.38 44.36 -20.30
C ALA A 291 2.43 44.13 -19.12
N GLN A 292 2.01 45.21 -18.43
CA GLN A 292 1.09 45.15 -17.30
C GLN A 292 -0.35 44.85 -17.74
N VAL A 293 -0.76 45.35 -18.89
CA VAL A 293 -2.12 45.12 -19.44
C VAL A 293 -2.24 43.73 -20.08
N THR A 294 -1.15 43.17 -20.60
CA THR A 294 -1.14 41.80 -21.17
C THR A 294 -0.98 40.69 -20.13
N ASP A 295 -0.47 41.00 -18.94
CA ASP A 295 -0.40 40.05 -17.82
C ASP A 295 -1.76 39.95 -17.12
N VAL A 296 -2.36 38.77 -17.09
CA VAL A 296 -3.75 38.56 -16.63
C VAL A 296 -3.93 38.95 -15.17
N ALA A 297 -2.97 38.63 -14.30
CA ALA A 297 -3.05 38.97 -12.89
C ALA A 297 -2.96 40.48 -12.66
N THR A 298 -2.01 41.15 -13.34
CA THR A 298 -1.83 42.60 -13.25
C THR A 298 -3.01 43.36 -13.85
N ALA A 299 -3.57 42.90 -14.97
CA ALA A 299 -4.76 43.49 -15.58
C ALA A 299 -6.00 43.34 -14.68
N ALA A 300 -6.19 42.17 -14.05
CA ALA A 300 -7.26 41.95 -13.08
C ALA A 300 -7.13 42.86 -11.85
N GLU A 301 -5.92 43.02 -11.31
CA GLU A 301 -5.65 43.92 -10.18
C GLU A 301 -6.04 45.38 -10.51
N ARG A 302 -5.76 45.82 -11.75
CA ARG A 302 -6.13 47.14 -12.25
C ARG A 302 -7.65 47.27 -12.43
N TRP A 303 -8.29 46.25 -12.97
CA TRP A 303 -9.75 46.21 -13.15
C TRP A 303 -10.49 46.33 -11.81
N PHE A 304 -10.08 45.55 -10.80
CA PHE A 304 -10.70 45.61 -9.46
C PHE A 304 -10.49 46.96 -8.79
N LYS A 305 -9.31 47.57 -8.94
CA LYS A 305 -9.06 48.92 -8.43
C LYS A 305 -10.00 49.95 -9.07
N GLU A 306 -10.19 49.86 -10.39
CA GLU A 306 -11.08 50.76 -11.10
C GLU A 306 -12.56 50.58 -10.69
N TRP A 307 -12.97 49.33 -10.43
CA TRP A 307 -14.29 49.03 -9.88
C TRP A 307 -14.49 49.65 -8.50
N ASP A 308 -13.48 49.60 -7.63
CA ASP A 308 -13.53 50.24 -6.30
C ASP A 308 -13.74 51.77 -6.43
N ASP A 309 -13.07 52.42 -7.39
CA ASP A 309 -13.11 53.87 -7.61
C ASP A 309 -14.43 54.34 -8.28
N LYS A 310 -14.96 53.59 -9.25
CA LYS A 310 -16.12 54.02 -10.07
C LYS A 310 -17.47 53.44 -9.65
N VAL A 311 -17.47 52.30 -8.99
CA VAL A 311 -18.69 51.56 -8.61
C VAL A 311 -18.82 51.52 -7.10
N GLY A 312 -17.82 50.94 -6.42
CA GLY A 312 -17.78 50.79 -4.97
C GLY A 312 -18.78 49.76 -4.39
N PRO A 313 -18.54 49.29 -3.16
CA PRO A 313 -19.25 48.15 -2.55
C PRO A 313 -20.72 48.41 -2.17
N THR A 314 -21.16 49.68 -2.10
CA THR A 314 -22.55 50.05 -1.75
C THR A 314 -23.44 50.32 -2.98
N SER A 315 -22.93 50.04 -4.18
CA SER A 315 -23.65 50.28 -5.44
C SER A 315 -24.90 49.41 -5.57
N LYS A 316 -25.98 49.99 -6.10
CA LYS A 316 -27.23 49.28 -6.44
C LYS A 316 -27.34 48.91 -7.93
N LEU A 317 -26.24 49.06 -8.67
CA LEU A 317 -26.19 48.74 -10.11
C LEU A 317 -26.21 47.23 -10.33
N THR A 318 -26.85 46.80 -11.42
CA THR A 318 -26.77 45.41 -11.89
C THR A 318 -25.33 45.05 -12.29
N LEU A 319 -24.97 43.77 -12.31
CA LEU A 319 -23.59 43.36 -12.64
C LEU A 319 -23.17 43.83 -14.03
N GLY A 320 -24.07 43.79 -15.02
CA GLY A 320 -23.81 44.33 -16.35
C GLY A 320 -23.53 45.84 -16.34
N GLN A 321 -24.28 46.61 -15.56
CA GLN A 321 -24.05 48.05 -15.36
C GLN A 321 -22.74 48.36 -14.61
N GLN A 322 -22.29 47.45 -13.74
CA GLN A 322 -21.00 47.58 -13.07
C GLN A 322 -19.83 47.38 -14.06
N CYS A 323 -19.91 46.35 -14.92
CA CYS A 323 -18.94 46.13 -16.00
C CYS A 323 -18.87 47.35 -16.92
N GLU A 324 -20.02 47.85 -17.37
CA GLU A 324 -20.08 49.02 -18.26
C GLU A 324 -19.50 50.29 -17.61
N LYS A 325 -19.68 50.49 -16.30
CA LYS A 325 -19.04 51.62 -15.61
C LYS A 325 -17.52 51.54 -15.60
N VAL A 326 -16.95 50.34 -15.54
CA VAL A 326 -15.50 50.11 -15.54
C VAL A 326 -14.94 50.21 -16.95
N GLU A 327 -15.55 49.51 -17.91
CA GLU A 327 -15.08 49.39 -19.30
C GLU A 327 -15.49 50.58 -20.20
N VAL A 328 -16.62 51.25 -19.89
CA VAL A 328 -17.13 52.44 -20.60
C VAL A 328 -17.27 52.21 -22.11
N SER A 329 -17.94 51.12 -22.49
CA SER A 329 -18.12 50.71 -23.90
C SER A 329 -19.16 51.55 -24.66
N GLY A 330 -20.07 52.22 -23.94
CA GLY A 330 -21.18 53.01 -24.48
C GLY A 330 -22.38 52.18 -24.95
N MET A 331 -22.37 50.86 -24.70
CA MET A 331 -23.39 49.91 -25.16
C MET A 331 -24.40 49.57 -24.07
N ASP A 332 -25.52 48.92 -24.44
CA ASP A 332 -26.50 48.43 -23.47
C ASP A 332 -25.84 47.43 -22.50
N PRO A 333 -25.74 47.74 -21.20
CA PRO A 333 -24.98 46.92 -20.24
C PRO A 333 -25.49 45.48 -20.11
N GLU A 334 -26.80 45.26 -20.26
CA GLU A 334 -27.40 43.93 -20.08
C GLU A 334 -27.27 43.08 -21.35
N ALA A 335 -27.40 43.71 -22.52
CA ALA A 335 -27.21 43.02 -23.79
C ALA A 335 -25.73 42.65 -24.05
N THR A 336 -24.79 43.44 -23.53
CA THR A 336 -23.34 43.26 -23.73
C THR A 336 -22.71 42.41 -22.63
N TYR A 337 -22.79 42.83 -21.37
CA TYR A 337 -22.15 42.12 -20.26
C TYR A 337 -23.12 41.19 -19.52
N GLY A 338 -24.37 41.62 -19.30
CA GLY A 338 -25.39 40.87 -18.55
C GLY A 338 -25.67 39.47 -19.10
N ARG A 339 -25.58 39.27 -20.42
CA ARG A 339 -25.72 37.95 -21.07
C ARG A 339 -24.74 36.90 -20.55
N HIS A 340 -23.53 37.30 -20.11
CA HIS A 340 -22.48 36.41 -19.62
C HIS A 340 -22.59 36.11 -18.13
N GLN A 341 -23.53 36.75 -17.43
CA GLN A 341 -23.68 36.62 -15.98
C GLN A 341 -23.90 35.17 -15.55
N ARG A 342 -24.64 34.38 -16.33
CA ARG A 342 -24.88 32.96 -16.01
C ARG A 342 -23.61 32.12 -16.11
N ALA A 343 -22.80 32.34 -17.14
CA ALA A 343 -21.53 31.63 -17.33
C ALA A 343 -20.52 32.04 -16.26
N ALA A 344 -20.34 33.35 -16.04
CA ALA A 344 -19.43 33.89 -15.03
C ALA A 344 -19.82 33.47 -13.60
N ALA A 345 -21.11 33.55 -13.24
CA ALA A 345 -21.56 33.11 -11.91
C ALA A 345 -21.38 31.61 -11.70
N ALA A 346 -21.57 30.79 -12.74
CA ALA A 346 -21.30 29.35 -12.67
C ALA A 346 -19.80 29.06 -12.48
N MET A 347 -18.92 29.82 -13.14
CA MET A 347 -17.47 29.72 -12.93
C MET A 347 -17.07 30.13 -11.50
N VAL A 348 -17.56 31.27 -11.00
CA VAL A 348 -17.28 31.74 -9.63
C VAL A 348 -17.80 30.75 -8.59
N SER A 349 -18.99 30.19 -8.80
CA SER A 349 -19.57 29.17 -7.94
C SER A 349 -18.67 27.92 -7.88
N ALA A 350 -18.26 27.41 -9.05
CA ALA A 350 -17.35 26.26 -9.14
C ALA A 350 -16.01 26.51 -8.43
N MET A 351 -15.43 27.71 -8.56
CA MET A 351 -14.16 28.06 -7.90
C MET A 351 -14.31 28.34 -6.40
N SER A 352 -15.47 28.87 -5.97
CA SER A 352 -15.74 29.18 -4.56
C SER A 352 -16.03 27.97 -3.68
N SER A 353 -16.38 26.83 -4.28
CA SER A 353 -16.51 25.55 -3.59
C SER A 353 -15.17 24.85 -3.32
N SER A 354 -14.02 25.46 -3.66
CA SER A 354 -12.69 24.99 -3.23
C SER A 354 -12.08 25.89 -2.15
N PRO A 355 -12.31 25.53 -0.88
CA PRO A 355 -11.20 25.19 0.01
C PRO A 355 -11.51 23.91 0.78
N GLY A 356 -10.80 22.82 0.48
CA GLY A 356 -10.84 21.58 1.26
C GLY A 356 -12.25 21.01 1.47
N GLY A 357 -12.93 20.63 0.39
CA GLY A 357 -14.24 20.01 0.48
C GLY A 357 -14.82 19.73 -0.89
N THR A 358 -14.97 18.46 -1.22
CA THR A 358 -15.50 17.97 -2.50
C THR A 358 -16.97 18.35 -2.69
N SER A 359 -17.32 19.01 -3.82
CA SER A 359 -18.53 18.81 -4.67
C SER A 359 -18.96 20.08 -5.43
N PRO A 360 -19.90 20.05 -6.41
CA PRO A 360 -20.04 19.16 -7.56
C PRO A 360 -20.24 19.96 -8.87
N GLY A 361 -19.50 19.63 -9.93
CA GLY A 361 -19.79 20.11 -11.30
C GLY A 361 -20.57 19.04 -12.06
N THR A 362 -21.72 19.41 -12.62
CA THR A 362 -22.60 18.57 -13.45
C THR A 362 -21.89 18.06 -14.70
N SER A 363 -21.18 16.95 -14.56
CA SER A 363 -21.01 15.96 -15.62
C SER A 363 -22.29 15.14 -15.71
N SER A 364 -22.66 14.74 -16.92
CA SER A 364 -23.86 13.97 -17.26
C SER A 364 -24.30 13.00 -16.15
N LEU A 365 -25.44 13.31 -15.55
CA LEU A 365 -26.20 12.48 -14.62
C LEU A 365 -26.73 11.22 -15.32
N THR A 366 -25.88 10.24 -15.66
CA THR A 366 -26.34 8.90 -16.09
C THR A 366 -25.38 7.72 -15.89
N SER A 367 -24.19 7.83 -15.24
CA SER A 367 -23.30 6.64 -15.16
C SER A 367 -22.41 6.47 -13.92
N ARG A 368 -22.88 6.74 -12.69
CA ARG A 368 -22.29 6.03 -11.52
C ARG A 368 -22.93 4.65 -11.39
N PRO A 369 -22.17 3.54 -11.51
CA PRO A 369 -22.69 2.20 -11.28
C PRO A 369 -23.14 2.03 -9.81
N MET A 370 -24.05 1.09 -9.59
CA MET A 370 -24.58 0.73 -8.28
C MET A 370 -23.43 0.31 -7.33
N GLY A 371 -23.42 0.79 -6.08
CA GLY A 371 -22.47 0.32 -5.05
C GLY A 371 -21.23 1.17 -4.78
N ALA A 372 -21.24 2.48 -5.11
CA ALA A 372 -20.11 3.39 -4.88
C ALA A 372 -19.88 3.80 -3.39
N THR A 373 -20.71 3.32 -2.47
CA THR A 373 -20.63 3.57 -1.01
C THR A 373 -21.25 2.38 -0.27
N SER A 374 -20.73 2.03 0.91
CA SER A 374 -21.23 0.90 1.71
C SER A 374 -22.17 1.34 2.83
N GLY A 375 -23.01 0.42 3.30
CA GLY A 375 -23.91 0.66 4.43
C GLY A 375 -23.15 1.02 5.71
N LEU A 376 -21.95 0.47 5.91
CA LEU A 376 -21.06 0.85 7.01
C LEU A 376 -20.65 2.33 6.95
N VAL A 377 -20.34 2.85 5.77
CA VAL A 377 -20.01 4.28 5.59
C VAL A 377 -21.23 5.16 5.87
N LEU A 378 -22.44 4.71 5.51
CA LEU A 378 -23.68 5.42 5.86
C LEU A 378 -23.89 5.47 7.38
N ALA A 379 -23.77 4.33 8.06
CA ALA A 379 -23.89 4.26 9.52
C ALA A 379 -22.82 5.12 10.22
N GLN A 380 -21.57 5.08 9.76
CA GLN A 380 -20.49 5.90 10.31
C GLN A 380 -20.75 7.39 10.08
N THR A 381 -21.21 7.78 8.88
CA THR A 381 -21.57 9.17 8.57
C THR A 381 -22.70 9.67 9.48
N ALA A 382 -23.65 8.80 9.83
CA ALA A 382 -24.70 9.11 10.79
C ALA A 382 -24.15 9.32 12.20
N VAL A 383 -23.26 8.43 12.66
CA VAL A 383 -22.60 8.52 13.97
C VAL A 383 -21.75 9.79 14.06
N ASP A 384 -20.94 10.08 13.04
CA ASP A 384 -20.08 11.27 12.98
C ASP A 384 -20.91 12.56 12.99
N LEU A 385 -22.04 12.58 12.28
CA LEU A 385 -22.94 13.74 12.28
C LEU A 385 -23.51 14.01 13.67
N CYS A 386 -24.01 12.97 14.34
CA CYS A 386 -24.64 13.10 15.67
C CYS A 386 -23.60 13.39 16.77
N ASN A 387 -22.40 12.81 16.69
CA ASN A 387 -21.30 13.10 17.61
C ASN A 387 -20.78 14.54 17.46
N LYS A 388 -20.67 15.00 16.21
CA LYS A 388 -20.21 16.37 15.92
C LYS A 388 -21.23 17.41 16.36
N TRP A 389 -22.53 17.10 16.25
CA TRP A 389 -23.61 18.01 16.59
C TRP A 389 -24.70 17.28 17.40
N PRO A 390 -24.49 17.09 18.72
CA PRO A 390 -25.42 16.32 19.56
C PRO A 390 -26.77 17.03 19.80
N ASP A 391 -26.88 18.31 19.48
CA ASP A 391 -28.06 19.15 19.73
C ASP A 391 -28.86 19.48 18.46
N ILE A 392 -28.77 18.67 17.38
CA ILE A 392 -29.59 18.87 16.18
C ILE A 392 -31.07 18.73 16.56
N PRO A 393 -31.92 19.76 16.34
CA PRO A 393 -33.31 19.68 16.74
C PRO A 393 -34.14 18.83 15.79
N TYR A 394 -35.06 18.02 16.33
CA TYR A 394 -36.10 17.41 15.52
C TYR A 394 -37.06 18.50 15.03
N THR A 395 -37.25 18.61 13.72
CA THR A 395 -38.27 19.53 13.18
C THR A 395 -38.80 19.09 11.83
N GLN A 396 -40.11 19.21 11.67
CA GLN A 396 -40.78 19.07 10.38
C GLN A 396 -40.88 20.41 9.64
N GLN A 397 -40.45 21.52 10.27
CA GLN A 397 -40.60 22.89 9.76
C GLN A 397 -39.92 23.12 8.41
N TYR A 398 -38.78 22.47 8.18
CA TYR A 398 -38.02 22.65 6.94
C TYR A 398 -38.52 21.79 5.77
N GLY A 399 -39.47 20.87 6.02
CA GLY A 399 -40.45 20.33 5.05
C GLY A 399 -39.97 19.74 3.70
N GLY A 400 -38.68 19.75 3.37
CA GLY A 400 -38.23 19.53 1.99
C GLY A 400 -36.75 19.21 1.85
N THR A 401 -36.39 18.72 0.66
CA THR A 401 -35.06 18.24 0.24
C THR A 401 -34.05 19.38 0.02
N GLN A 402 -34.20 20.50 0.73
CA GLN A 402 -33.37 21.68 0.52
C GLN A 402 -31.94 21.35 0.93
N GLU A 403 -31.02 21.29 -0.04
CA GLU A 403 -29.62 20.93 0.22
C GLU A 403 -28.96 21.84 1.26
N ALA A 404 -29.34 23.12 1.31
CA ALA A 404 -28.88 24.06 2.33
C ALA A 404 -29.28 23.68 3.76
N VAL A 405 -30.43 23.02 3.94
CA VAL A 405 -30.89 22.49 5.23
C VAL A 405 -30.22 21.15 5.51
N LEU A 406 -30.19 20.25 4.52
CA LEU A 406 -29.60 18.92 4.65
C LEU A 406 -28.09 18.98 4.92
N LEU A 407 -27.33 19.89 4.29
CA LEU A 407 -25.88 20.05 4.45
C LEU A 407 -25.48 21.14 5.47
N GLY A 408 -26.45 21.71 6.20
CA GLY A 408 -26.18 22.72 7.22
C GLY A 408 -25.16 22.25 8.26
N SER A 409 -24.39 23.19 8.82
CA SER A 409 -23.36 22.93 9.83
C SER A 409 -23.49 23.89 11.03
N PRO A 410 -24.24 23.52 12.10
CA PRO A 410 -25.08 22.32 12.21
C PRO A 410 -26.36 22.44 11.36
N PRO A 411 -27.01 21.31 11.00
CA PRO A 411 -28.33 21.34 10.38
C PRO A 411 -29.32 22.10 11.28
N PRO A 412 -30.14 23.02 10.73
CA PRO A 412 -31.06 23.83 11.54
C PRO A 412 -32.21 22.99 12.13
N GLY A 413 -32.38 21.76 11.64
CA GLY A 413 -33.17 20.69 12.24
C GLY A 413 -33.56 19.63 11.21
N LEU A 414 -33.72 18.37 11.65
CA LEU A 414 -33.99 17.21 10.80
C LEU A 414 -35.15 16.39 11.35
N ASP A 415 -36.07 15.94 10.49
CA ASP A 415 -37.03 14.88 10.80
C ASP A 415 -36.51 13.50 10.33
N CYS A 416 -37.23 12.42 10.65
CA CYS A 416 -36.78 11.04 10.42
C CYS A 416 -36.33 10.76 8.98
N SER A 417 -37.10 11.21 8.00
CA SER A 417 -36.81 10.96 6.57
C SER A 417 -35.83 11.96 5.97
N SER A 418 -35.80 13.20 6.45
CA SER A 418 -34.77 14.17 6.06
C SER A 418 -33.41 13.88 6.70
N PHE A 419 -33.36 13.21 7.86
CA PHE A 419 -32.12 12.68 8.44
C PHE A 419 -31.48 11.65 7.50
N VAL A 420 -32.27 10.67 7.02
CA VAL A 420 -31.81 9.70 6.03
C VAL A 420 -31.31 10.39 4.75
N GLN A 421 -32.04 11.39 4.25
CA GLN A 421 -31.59 12.20 3.11
C GLN A 421 -30.29 12.95 3.39
N SER A 422 -30.13 13.48 4.61
CA SER A 422 -28.93 14.16 5.10
C SER A 422 -27.69 13.25 5.03
N ILE A 423 -27.83 12.01 5.51
CA ILE A 423 -26.75 11.02 5.53
C ILE A 423 -26.46 10.51 4.12
N TYR A 424 -27.50 10.19 3.35
CA TYR A 424 -27.36 9.72 1.98
C TYR A 424 -26.72 10.79 1.07
N LEU A 425 -27.10 12.06 1.23
CA LEU A 425 -26.50 13.19 0.50
C LEU A 425 -25.04 13.41 0.89
N ARG A 426 -24.70 13.35 2.19
CA ARG A 426 -23.31 13.48 2.66
C ARG A 426 -22.43 12.33 2.18
N ALA A 427 -22.96 11.12 2.15
CA ALA A 427 -22.22 9.92 1.77
C ALA A 427 -22.02 9.81 0.25
N LEU A 428 -23.04 10.14 -0.54
CA LEU A 428 -23.02 9.95 -2.01
C LEU A 428 -22.82 11.23 -2.81
N GLY A 429 -22.91 12.41 -2.18
CA GLY A 429 -22.84 13.72 -2.84
C GLY A 429 -24.08 14.09 -3.66
N SER A 430 -25.11 13.24 -3.69
CA SER A 430 -26.41 13.53 -4.32
C SER A 430 -27.51 12.64 -3.74
N LEU A 431 -28.76 13.11 -3.78
CA LEU A 431 -29.92 12.34 -3.33
C LEU A 431 -30.34 11.23 -4.32
N TYR A 432 -29.94 11.28 -5.60
CA TYR A 432 -30.26 10.24 -6.60
C TYR A 432 -31.72 9.75 -6.59
N ASN A 433 -32.68 10.69 -6.47
CA ASN A 433 -34.12 10.44 -6.35
C ASN A 433 -34.59 9.78 -5.04
N LEU A 434 -33.76 9.72 -3.99
CA LEU A 434 -34.19 9.29 -2.64
C LEU A 434 -35.41 10.13 -2.21
N PRO A 435 -36.60 9.50 -2.05
CA PRO A 435 -37.81 10.25 -1.77
C PRO A 435 -37.76 10.98 -0.44
N ARG A 436 -38.57 12.05 -0.34
CA ARG A 436 -38.61 12.91 0.84
C ARG A 436 -39.29 12.27 2.05
N VAL A 437 -40.35 11.50 1.84
CA VAL A 437 -41.21 10.99 2.91
C VAL A 437 -40.87 9.52 3.21
N ALA A 438 -40.90 9.12 4.49
CA ALA A 438 -40.55 7.78 4.94
C ALA A 438 -41.33 6.67 4.20
N ALA A 439 -42.64 6.86 3.96
CA ALA A 439 -43.45 5.92 3.19
C ALA A 439 -42.96 5.75 1.75
N ASP A 440 -42.55 6.83 1.10
CA ASP A 440 -42.01 6.78 -0.26
C ASP A 440 -40.59 6.20 -0.27
N GLN A 441 -39.78 6.40 0.77
CA GLN A 441 -38.46 5.76 0.91
C GLN A 441 -38.59 4.23 1.04
N ALA A 442 -39.54 3.74 1.82
CA ALA A 442 -39.82 2.32 1.93
C ALA A 442 -40.36 1.72 0.63
N LYS A 443 -41.28 2.41 -0.05
CA LYS A 443 -41.75 2.04 -1.39
C LYS A 443 -40.60 2.03 -2.40
N TRP A 444 -39.70 2.99 -2.31
CA TRP A 444 -38.53 3.06 -3.18
C TRP A 444 -37.59 1.88 -2.97
N CYS A 445 -37.33 1.47 -1.72
CA CYS A 445 -36.59 0.25 -1.44
C CYS A 445 -37.29 -0.98 -2.06
N ARG A 446 -38.60 -1.12 -1.89
CA ARG A 446 -39.39 -2.21 -2.49
C ARG A 446 -39.34 -2.19 -4.02
N ASP A 447 -39.62 -1.06 -4.64
CA ASP A 447 -39.76 -0.91 -6.09
C ASP A 447 -38.42 -1.12 -6.81
N GLN A 448 -37.30 -0.97 -6.09
CA GLN A 448 -35.95 -1.30 -6.57
C GLN A 448 -35.52 -2.74 -6.22
N GLY A 449 -36.41 -3.57 -5.68
CA GLY A 449 -36.12 -4.97 -5.30
C GLY A 449 -35.23 -5.11 -4.06
N GLN A 450 -35.14 -4.08 -3.23
CA GLN A 450 -34.25 -3.96 -2.07
C GLN A 450 -34.99 -4.06 -0.72
N GLN A 451 -36.21 -4.59 -0.70
CA GLN A 451 -36.94 -4.84 0.54
C GLN A 451 -36.41 -6.12 1.21
N VAL A 452 -36.11 -6.05 2.51
CA VAL A 452 -35.58 -7.16 3.31
C VAL A 452 -36.37 -7.36 4.59
N THR A 453 -36.12 -8.46 5.30
CA THR A 453 -36.69 -8.65 6.64
C THR A 453 -36.09 -7.65 7.62
N VAL A 454 -36.85 -7.30 8.66
CA VAL A 454 -36.39 -6.42 9.74
C VAL A 454 -35.12 -6.97 10.40
N ASP A 455 -35.07 -8.27 10.63
CA ASP A 455 -33.93 -8.96 11.24
C ASP A 455 -32.64 -8.83 10.38
N VAL A 456 -32.77 -8.94 9.05
CA VAL A 456 -31.65 -8.71 8.13
C VAL A 456 -31.25 -7.23 8.13
N ALA A 457 -32.20 -6.31 8.11
CA ALA A 457 -31.90 -4.87 8.18
C ALA A 457 -31.17 -4.50 9.49
N LEU A 458 -31.61 -5.03 10.63
CA LEU A 458 -31.00 -4.73 11.94
C LEU A 458 -29.58 -5.31 12.08
N ARG A 459 -29.24 -6.41 11.41
CA ARG A 459 -27.85 -6.96 11.38
C ARG A 459 -26.97 -6.36 10.28
N THR A 460 -27.50 -5.41 9.52
CA THR A 460 -26.76 -4.80 8.40
C THR A 460 -26.53 -3.31 8.69
N PRO A 461 -25.27 -2.86 8.88
CA PRO A 461 -24.97 -1.44 9.05
C PRO A 461 -25.47 -0.61 7.87
N GLY A 462 -26.15 0.51 8.14
CA GLY A 462 -26.67 1.46 7.16
C GLY A 462 -27.99 1.08 6.50
N ALA A 463 -28.52 -0.12 6.76
CA ALA A 463 -29.84 -0.51 6.25
C ALA A 463 -30.95 0.28 6.96
N LEU A 464 -32.11 0.40 6.33
CA LEU A 464 -33.25 1.13 6.89
C LEU A 464 -34.27 0.19 7.52
N VAL A 465 -34.84 0.64 8.64
CA VAL A 465 -35.99 0.03 9.31
C VAL A 465 -37.13 1.04 9.38
N PHE A 466 -38.37 0.58 9.19
CA PHE A 466 -39.56 1.43 9.03
C PHE A 466 -40.71 0.99 9.94
N LYS A 467 -41.53 1.96 10.38
CA LYS A 467 -42.75 1.74 11.19
C LYS A 467 -44.01 2.18 10.45
N GLY A 468 -45.03 1.32 10.42
CA GLY A 468 -46.32 1.58 9.77
C GLY A 468 -47.24 0.35 9.73
N SER A 469 -48.56 0.55 9.67
CA SER A 469 -49.54 -0.55 9.55
C SER A 469 -49.64 -1.14 8.13
N SER A 470 -49.15 -0.42 7.12
CA SER A 470 -48.96 -0.84 5.74
C SER A 470 -47.88 0.03 5.09
N LEU A 471 -47.38 -0.34 3.90
CA LEU A 471 -46.41 0.48 3.16
C LEU A 471 -46.94 1.88 2.78
N ASP A 472 -48.26 2.09 2.80
CA ASP A 472 -48.89 3.39 2.55
C ASP A 472 -49.07 4.23 3.82
N SER A 473 -48.91 3.62 5.01
CA SER A 473 -49.07 4.28 6.32
C SER A 473 -47.77 4.34 7.14
N ILE A 474 -46.62 4.18 6.49
CA ILE A 474 -45.31 4.37 7.14
C ILE A 474 -45.16 5.81 7.59
N HIS A 475 -44.89 5.99 8.88
CA HIS A 475 -44.76 7.29 9.52
C HIS A 475 -43.39 7.50 10.17
N HIS A 476 -42.53 6.47 10.22
CA HIS A 476 -41.18 6.56 10.81
C HIS A 476 -40.15 5.71 10.09
N VAL A 477 -38.89 6.18 10.08
CA VAL A 477 -37.72 5.51 9.47
C VAL A 477 -36.46 5.80 10.27
N GLU A 478 -35.63 4.77 10.46
CA GLU A 478 -34.30 4.90 11.06
C GLU A 478 -33.26 4.02 10.34
N MET A 479 -31.98 4.28 10.62
CA MET A 479 -30.84 3.57 10.04
C MET A 479 -30.23 2.60 11.06
N SER A 480 -29.93 1.38 10.64
CA SER A 480 -29.34 0.33 11.48
C SER A 480 -27.84 0.53 11.70
N LEU A 481 -27.37 0.24 12.92
CA LEU A 481 -25.93 0.19 13.23
C LEU A 481 -25.33 -1.21 13.00
N GLY A 482 -26.14 -2.21 12.70
CA GLY A 482 -25.70 -3.56 12.29
C GLY A 482 -25.36 -4.53 13.41
N ASP A 483 -25.67 -4.21 14.66
CA ASP A 483 -25.52 -5.09 15.83
C ASP A 483 -26.78 -5.95 16.11
N GLY A 484 -27.77 -5.88 15.23
CA GLY A 484 -29.03 -6.60 15.35
C GLY A 484 -30.10 -5.91 16.20
N ARG A 485 -29.83 -4.73 16.80
CA ARG A 485 -30.80 -4.04 17.67
C ARG A 485 -30.74 -2.51 17.69
N SER A 486 -29.57 -1.92 17.50
CA SER A 486 -29.36 -0.47 17.64
C SER A 486 -29.59 0.26 16.32
N THR A 487 -30.25 1.41 16.40
CA THR A 487 -30.56 2.29 15.27
C THR A 487 -30.09 3.71 15.55
N ILE A 488 -29.91 4.50 14.49
CA ILE A 488 -29.54 5.91 14.53
C ILE A 488 -30.48 6.71 13.61
N GLY A 489 -31.02 7.82 14.13
CA GLY A 489 -32.06 8.55 13.43
C GLY A 489 -32.62 9.73 14.21
N ALA A 490 -33.72 10.30 13.71
CA ALA A 490 -34.42 11.40 14.36
C ALA A 490 -35.76 10.89 14.90
N HIS A 491 -35.85 10.66 16.22
CA HIS A 491 -36.71 9.63 16.82
C HIS A 491 -38.23 9.96 16.95
N ARG A 492 -38.66 11.21 17.25
CA ARG A 492 -40.12 11.57 17.29
C ARG A 492 -40.42 13.06 17.41
N GLN A 493 -41.68 13.43 17.14
CA GLN A 493 -42.23 14.77 17.37
C GLN A 493 -42.51 15.01 18.87
N GLY A 494 -41.88 16.04 19.47
CA GLY A 494 -42.22 16.56 20.80
C GLY A 494 -41.35 16.11 21.97
N ALA A 495 -40.10 15.71 21.74
CA ALA A 495 -39.20 15.33 22.82
C ALA A 495 -37.90 16.18 22.85
N GLN A 496 -37.07 16.02 23.89
CA GLN A 496 -36.10 16.99 24.48
C GLN A 496 -34.73 17.04 23.74
N PRO A 497 -33.78 17.95 24.09
CA PRO A 497 -32.45 18.00 23.46
C PRO A 497 -31.75 16.63 23.53
N HIS A 498 -30.96 16.29 22.49
CA HIS A 498 -30.25 15.00 22.25
C HIS A 498 -30.99 13.93 21.40
N GLU A 499 -31.98 14.30 20.58
CA GLU A 499 -32.88 13.32 19.93
C GLU A 499 -32.69 13.09 18.42
N VAL A 500 -31.58 13.56 17.87
CA VAL A 500 -30.99 13.04 16.63
C VAL A 500 -29.70 12.33 17.03
N GLY A 501 -29.76 11.01 17.15
CA GLY A 501 -28.69 10.23 17.79
C GLY A 501 -28.92 8.74 17.68
N ALA A 502 -28.08 7.96 18.35
CA ALA A 502 -28.28 6.53 18.47
C ALA A 502 -29.39 6.25 19.48
N ASN A 503 -30.42 5.49 19.08
CA ASN A 503 -31.44 5.01 20.00
C ASN A 503 -30.89 3.81 20.77
N PRO A 504 -31.26 3.61 22.06
CA PRO A 504 -30.99 2.34 22.73
C PRO A 504 -31.73 1.21 21.99
N ALA A 505 -31.17 0.00 22.08
CA ALA A 505 -31.67 -1.20 21.42
C ALA A 505 -33.19 -1.38 21.54
N ASP A 506 -33.93 -1.12 20.46
CA ASP A 506 -35.36 -1.41 20.37
C ASP A 506 -35.57 -2.92 20.14
N ASP A 507 -36.69 -3.48 20.63
CA ASP A 507 -37.04 -4.86 20.33
C ASP A 507 -37.25 -5.00 18.80
N PRO A 508 -36.67 -6.01 18.12
CA PRO A 508 -36.86 -6.20 16.68
C PRO A 508 -38.33 -6.24 16.23
N SER A 509 -39.26 -6.60 17.12
CA SER A 509 -40.71 -6.58 16.87
C SER A 509 -41.33 -5.17 16.82
N TYR A 510 -40.59 -4.13 17.21
CA TYR A 510 -41.02 -2.75 17.09
C TYR A 510 -41.11 -2.31 15.63
N TRP A 511 -40.20 -2.77 14.77
CA TRP A 511 -40.14 -2.38 13.36
C TRP A 511 -41.00 -3.31 12.49
N ASP A 512 -41.71 -2.73 11.52
CA ASP A 512 -42.65 -3.47 10.67
C ASP A 512 -42.02 -3.87 9.31
N TYR A 513 -41.06 -3.09 8.81
CA TYR A 513 -40.41 -3.34 7.51
C TYR A 513 -38.91 -2.99 7.52
N GLY A 514 -38.13 -3.71 6.71
CA GLY A 514 -36.71 -3.45 6.47
C GLY A 514 -36.42 -3.19 4.98
N GLY A 515 -35.40 -2.40 4.68
CA GLY A 515 -35.02 -2.10 3.31
C GLY A 515 -33.57 -1.64 3.16
N PHE A 516 -32.95 -2.03 2.06
CA PHE A 516 -31.65 -1.54 1.63
C PHE A 516 -31.83 -0.32 0.74
N LEU A 517 -31.11 0.77 1.05
CA LEU A 517 -31.08 1.91 0.15
C LEU A 517 -30.39 1.50 -1.18
N PRO A 518 -31.04 1.72 -2.32
CA PRO A 518 -30.43 1.54 -3.64
C PRO A 518 -29.08 2.27 -3.74
N ARG A 519 -28.14 1.76 -4.54
CA ARG A 519 -26.78 2.31 -4.74
C ARG A 519 -25.84 2.19 -3.53
N ILE A 520 -26.27 1.58 -2.44
CA ILE A 520 -25.44 1.27 -1.26
C ILE A 520 -25.14 -0.23 -1.20
N SER A 521 -23.87 -0.58 -0.93
CA SER A 521 -23.44 -1.97 -0.78
C SER A 521 -23.51 -2.41 0.68
N TYR A 522 -24.25 -3.48 0.98
CA TYR A 522 -24.49 -3.99 2.32
C TYR A 522 -23.79 -5.33 2.54
N THR A 523 -23.11 -5.50 3.69
CA THR A 523 -22.48 -6.76 4.13
C THR A 523 -22.87 -7.05 5.58
N THR A 524 -23.14 -8.30 5.92
CA THR A 524 -23.61 -8.74 7.25
C THR A 524 -22.55 -9.55 8.01
N ASP A 525 -22.39 -9.20 9.31
CA ASP A 525 -21.80 -9.92 10.48
C ASP A 525 -20.26 -10.17 10.54
N GLY A 526 -19.48 -9.96 11.62
CA GLY A 526 -19.70 -9.47 13.00
C GLY A 526 -18.91 -10.31 14.04
N GLY A 527 -17.99 -9.72 14.84
CA GLY A 527 -17.50 -10.30 16.12
C GLY A 527 -16.06 -9.96 16.56
N GLY A 528 -15.87 -9.31 17.73
CA GLY A 528 -14.58 -9.04 18.41
C GLY A 528 -14.50 -9.61 19.84
N VAL A 529 -13.45 -9.27 20.64
CA VAL A 529 -13.41 -8.97 22.12
C VAL A 529 -11.97 -8.70 22.67
N VAL A 530 -11.78 -7.49 23.24
CA VAL A 530 -11.15 -6.94 24.50
C VAL A 530 -10.10 -7.69 25.39
N ALA A 531 -8.94 -7.01 25.58
CA ALA A 531 -8.05 -6.68 26.75
C ALA A 531 -7.24 -7.70 27.62
N THR A 532 -5.96 -7.35 27.93
CA THR A 532 -5.43 -6.85 29.25
C THR A 532 -3.91 -7.11 29.48
N GLY A 533 -3.15 -6.09 29.94
CA GLY A 533 -2.22 -6.20 31.09
C GLY A 533 -0.72 -6.49 30.92
N THR A 534 0.10 -5.44 31.13
CA THR A 534 1.33 -5.35 31.99
C THR A 534 2.52 -6.32 31.79
N GLY A 535 3.70 -5.78 31.46
CA GLY A 535 4.95 -6.54 31.28
C GLY A 535 5.88 -6.64 32.50
N SER A 536 6.87 -7.53 32.39
CA SER A 536 8.31 -7.27 32.69
C SER A 536 9.19 -8.48 32.36
N PRO A 537 10.50 -8.27 32.10
CA PRO A 537 11.37 -9.16 31.34
C PRO A 537 12.18 -10.13 32.22
N THR A 538 12.52 -11.30 31.69
CA THR A 538 13.78 -12.08 31.84
C THR A 538 13.52 -13.54 31.45
N GLY A 539 14.21 -14.05 30.44
CA GLY A 539 14.09 -15.46 30.03
C GLY A 539 14.92 -15.77 28.79
N ALA A 540 15.38 -17.02 28.70
CA ALA A 540 16.08 -17.64 27.58
C ALA A 540 15.57 -17.20 26.19
N PRO A 541 16.38 -17.28 25.11
CA PRO A 541 15.93 -16.93 23.76
C PRO A 541 14.58 -17.58 23.49
N THR A 542 13.55 -16.74 23.37
CA THR A 542 12.21 -17.19 23.08
C THR A 542 12.29 -17.84 21.71
N PRO A 543 11.91 -19.12 21.55
CA PRO A 543 11.81 -19.71 20.22
C PRO A 543 10.98 -18.77 19.35
N PRO A 544 11.37 -18.50 18.08
CA PRO A 544 10.54 -17.72 17.19
C PRO A 544 9.13 -18.33 17.23
N GLN A 545 8.16 -17.54 17.71
CA GLN A 545 6.79 -18.02 17.85
C GLN A 545 6.21 -18.17 16.44
N PHE A 546 6.34 -19.37 15.89
CA PHE A 546 5.68 -19.74 14.66
C PHE A 546 4.21 -19.95 14.97
N THR A 547 3.35 -19.14 14.37
CA THR A 547 1.90 -19.36 14.41
C THR A 547 1.52 -20.26 13.24
N THR A 548 0.77 -21.32 13.51
CA THR A 548 0.02 -22.04 12.47
C THR A 548 -1.16 -21.18 12.03
N GLY A 549 -1.66 -21.38 10.81
CA GLY A 549 -2.77 -20.57 10.25
C GLY A 549 -4.05 -20.53 11.10
N ASP A 550 -4.20 -21.43 12.08
CA ASP A 550 -5.37 -21.52 12.96
C ASP A 550 -5.25 -20.66 14.25
N GLN A 551 -4.09 -20.03 14.53
CA GLN A 551 -3.84 -19.29 15.78
C GLN A 551 -3.26 -17.88 15.55
N ILE A 552 -3.94 -17.07 14.74
CA ILE A 552 -3.44 -15.76 14.30
C ILE A 552 -4.09 -14.61 15.12
N PRO A 553 -3.32 -13.80 15.88
CA PRO A 553 -3.79 -12.52 16.46
C PRO A 553 -3.37 -11.33 15.59
N GLY A 554 -4.18 -10.25 15.39
CA GLY A 554 -3.98 -9.23 14.31
C GLY A 554 -3.94 -7.70 14.61
N TYR A 555 -3.91 -6.75 13.69
CA TYR A 555 -3.62 -5.29 13.89
C TYR A 555 -4.08 -4.46 15.16
N ASN A 556 -3.21 -3.60 15.76
CA ASN A 556 -3.58 -2.61 16.82
C ASN A 556 -3.64 -1.14 16.30
N PRO A 557 -4.84 -0.53 16.15
CA PRO A 557 -5.01 0.84 15.64
C PRO A 557 -4.53 1.96 16.60
N ASP A 558 -4.23 1.64 17.86
CA ASP A 558 -3.78 2.62 18.85
C ASP A 558 -2.24 2.79 18.88
N ASP A 559 -1.50 2.04 18.06
CA ASP A 559 -0.03 2.05 18.06
C ASP A 559 0.56 3.37 17.47
N PRO A 560 1.46 4.07 18.21
CA PRO A 560 2.08 5.32 17.75
C PRO A 560 2.88 5.19 16.45
N PHE A 561 3.50 4.03 16.20
CA PHE A 561 4.27 3.76 14.98
C PHE A 561 3.34 3.65 13.77
N ASP A 562 2.15 3.07 13.93
CA ASP A 562 1.14 2.97 12.86
C ASP A 562 0.53 4.33 12.51
N LYS A 563 0.39 5.24 13.48
CA LYS A 563 -0.05 6.63 13.26
C LYS A 563 0.93 7.46 12.41
N MET A 564 2.23 7.15 12.43
CA MET A 564 3.23 7.89 11.65
C MET A 564 3.06 7.71 10.13
N PHE A 565 2.49 6.57 9.70
CA PHE A 565 2.41 6.21 8.27
C PHE A 565 0.97 6.25 7.71
N GLY A 566 -0.02 6.60 8.52
CA GLY A 566 -1.43 6.76 8.11
C GLY A 566 -2.21 5.45 7.88
N ASP A 567 -3.50 5.57 7.57
CA ASP A 567 -4.37 4.44 7.25
C ASP A 567 -3.98 3.83 5.88
N ASN A 568 -3.83 2.49 5.84
CA ASN A 568 -3.45 1.66 4.68
C ASN A 568 -1.94 1.49 4.44
N ALA A 569 -1.20 1.19 5.50
CA ALA A 569 0.25 1.03 5.49
C ALA A 569 0.81 -0.13 4.63
N TRP A 570 -0.04 -1.05 4.16
CA TRP A 570 0.36 -2.25 3.39
C TRP A 570 -0.76 -2.70 2.45
N LEU A 571 -0.75 -2.26 1.20
CA LEU A 571 -1.70 -2.74 0.19
C LEU A 571 -0.94 -3.47 -0.92
N PRO A 572 -1.18 -4.76 -1.17
CA PRO A 572 -0.75 -5.38 -2.41
C PRO A 572 -1.35 -4.62 -3.59
N VAL A 573 -0.67 -4.62 -4.75
CA VAL A 573 -1.12 -3.85 -5.93
C VAL A 573 -2.55 -4.23 -6.29
N MET A 574 -3.47 -3.32 -6.01
CA MET A 574 -4.85 -3.36 -6.47
C MET A 574 -4.92 -2.62 -7.79
N SER A 575 -4.98 -3.35 -8.90
CA SER A 575 -5.15 -2.72 -10.22
C SER A 575 -6.55 -2.09 -10.29
N THR A 576 -6.57 -0.82 -10.69
CA THR A 576 -7.84 -0.12 -10.94
C THR A 576 -8.49 -0.65 -12.21
N GLN A 577 -9.80 -0.50 -12.38
CA GLN A 577 -10.48 -0.83 -13.65
C GLN A 577 -9.92 -0.03 -14.86
N THR A 578 -9.12 1.02 -14.59
CA THR A 578 -8.43 1.83 -15.59
C THR A 578 -7.03 1.33 -15.95
N ASP A 579 -6.51 0.29 -15.29
CA ASP A 579 -5.24 -0.36 -15.64
C ASP A 579 -5.42 -1.24 -16.88
N GLY A 580 -4.55 -1.07 -17.88
CA GLY A 580 -4.55 -1.86 -19.11
C GLY A 580 -4.38 -3.37 -18.86
N ASN A 581 -3.64 -3.74 -17.81
CA ASN A 581 -3.44 -5.15 -17.43
C ASN A 581 -4.70 -5.74 -16.77
N PHE A 582 -5.49 -4.94 -16.05
CA PHE A 582 -6.78 -5.36 -15.52
C PHE A 582 -7.78 -5.63 -16.66
N PHE A 583 -7.89 -4.71 -17.62
CA PHE A 583 -8.78 -4.93 -18.78
C PHE A 583 -8.35 -6.14 -19.60
N LEU A 584 -7.04 -6.29 -19.84
CA LEU A 584 -6.50 -7.44 -20.55
C LEU A 584 -6.84 -8.74 -19.82
N SER A 585 -6.59 -8.82 -18.51
CA SER A 585 -6.93 -9.99 -17.69
C SER A 585 -8.41 -10.40 -17.82
N GLN A 586 -9.32 -9.44 -17.76
CA GLN A 586 -10.76 -9.71 -17.86
C GLN A 586 -11.21 -10.08 -19.28
N ALA A 587 -10.51 -9.61 -20.31
CA ALA A 587 -10.81 -9.92 -21.71
C ALA A 587 -10.25 -11.29 -22.17
N LEU A 588 -9.22 -11.81 -21.48
CA LEU A 588 -8.61 -13.09 -21.79
C LEU A 588 -9.55 -14.25 -21.39
N SER A 589 -9.94 -15.05 -22.38
CA SER A 589 -10.84 -16.18 -22.18
C SER A 589 -10.49 -17.35 -23.09
N GLY A 590 -11.03 -18.53 -22.78
CA GLY A 590 -10.81 -19.75 -23.55
C GLY A 590 -9.32 -20.10 -23.70
N PRO A 591 -8.81 -20.39 -24.91
CA PRO A 591 -7.41 -20.73 -25.13
C PRO A 591 -6.41 -19.64 -24.74
N ARG A 592 -6.85 -18.39 -24.55
CA ARG A 592 -6.00 -17.25 -24.20
C ARG A 592 -6.03 -16.92 -22.70
N ALA A 593 -6.81 -17.65 -21.90
CA ALA A 593 -7.01 -17.35 -20.48
C ALA A 593 -5.70 -17.25 -19.68
N LEU A 594 -4.71 -18.10 -20.00
CA LEU A 594 -3.43 -18.16 -19.27
C LEU A 594 -2.36 -17.19 -19.80
N LEU A 595 -2.69 -16.33 -20.78
CA LEU A 595 -1.69 -15.49 -21.46
C LEU A 595 -1.04 -14.48 -20.50
N ASN A 596 -1.77 -14.07 -19.45
CA ASN A 596 -1.31 -13.10 -18.46
C ASN A 596 -0.81 -13.75 -17.16
N ASP A 597 -0.90 -15.07 -17.05
CA ASP A 597 -0.53 -15.77 -15.82
C ASP A 597 0.99 -15.73 -15.60
N GLN A 598 1.39 -15.50 -14.34
CA GLN A 598 2.77 -15.47 -13.93
C GLN A 598 3.06 -16.53 -12.86
N PRO A 599 4.30 -17.00 -12.72
CA PRO A 599 4.67 -17.86 -11.60
C PRO A 599 4.39 -17.19 -10.25
N LEU A 600 3.85 -17.95 -9.29
CA LEU A 600 3.45 -17.42 -7.98
C LEU A 600 4.64 -17.14 -7.04
N LEU A 601 5.71 -17.94 -7.12
CA LEU A 601 6.85 -17.83 -6.20
C LEU A 601 7.52 -16.43 -6.18
N PRO A 602 7.80 -15.77 -7.32
CA PRO A 602 8.30 -14.39 -7.33
C PRO A 602 7.38 -13.41 -6.60
N TYR A 603 6.05 -13.52 -6.79
CA TYR A 603 5.09 -12.66 -6.10
C TYR A 603 5.14 -12.86 -4.58
N LEU A 604 5.11 -14.11 -4.11
CA LEU A 604 5.21 -14.42 -2.68
C LEU A 604 6.56 -13.97 -2.10
N LYS A 605 7.65 -14.08 -2.85
CA LYS A 605 8.97 -13.59 -2.44
C LYS A 605 8.97 -12.09 -2.18
N ASN A 606 8.28 -11.30 -3.00
CA ASN A 606 8.15 -9.85 -2.79
C ASN A 606 7.37 -9.54 -1.51
N VAL A 607 6.28 -10.28 -1.26
CA VAL A 607 5.48 -10.16 -0.04
C VAL A 607 6.26 -10.56 1.22
N PHE A 608 7.07 -11.62 1.16
CA PHE A 608 7.95 -11.98 2.28
C PHE A 608 9.03 -10.91 2.50
N THR A 609 9.65 -10.40 1.42
CA THR A 609 10.70 -9.37 1.48
C THR A 609 10.18 -8.09 2.11
N SER A 610 8.98 -7.65 1.75
CA SER A 610 8.39 -6.42 2.30
C SER A 610 8.05 -6.56 3.78
N THR A 611 7.64 -7.76 4.23
CA THR A 611 7.42 -8.05 5.66
C THR A 611 8.70 -8.45 6.40
N MET A 612 9.87 -8.21 5.79
CA MET A 612 11.21 -8.49 6.34
C MET A 612 11.46 -9.96 6.68
N ARG A 613 10.89 -10.88 5.90
CA ARG A 613 11.03 -12.31 6.10
C ARG A 613 11.83 -12.97 5.00
N SER A 614 12.75 -13.84 5.40
CA SER A 614 13.28 -14.89 4.54
C SER A 614 12.39 -16.13 4.61
N PHE A 615 12.43 -16.98 3.58
CA PHE A 615 11.63 -18.21 3.55
C PHE A 615 12.39 -19.42 2.99
N SER A 616 11.94 -20.62 3.34
CA SER A 616 12.41 -21.86 2.74
C SER A 616 11.38 -22.99 2.89
N SER A 617 11.64 -24.14 2.27
CA SER A 617 10.90 -25.38 2.56
C SER A 617 11.56 -26.08 3.73
N ALA A 618 10.84 -26.42 4.79
CA ALA A 618 11.32 -27.21 5.92
C ALA A 618 11.70 -28.65 5.51
N PRO A 619 12.47 -29.39 6.33
CA PRO A 619 12.83 -30.79 6.05
C PRO A 619 11.65 -31.71 5.75
N ASN A 620 10.51 -31.47 6.41
CA ASN A 620 9.25 -32.18 6.26
C ASN A 620 8.42 -31.74 5.03
N GLY A 621 8.88 -30.71 4.31
CA GLY A 621 8.21 -30.14 3.16
C GLY A 621 7.26 -28.98 3.45
N ASP A 622 7.12 -28.56 4.71
CA ASP A 622 6.31 -27.39 5.07
C ASP A 622 6.94 -26.09 4.56
N LEU A 623 6.13 -25.04 4.40
CA LEU A 623 6.66 -23.70 4.11
C LEU A 623 7.00 -23.02 5.42
N VAL A 624 8.23 -22.54 5.56
CA VAL A 624 8.67 -21.75 6.73
C VAL A 624 9.14 -20.37 6.28
N ALA A 625 8.72 -19.32 6.99
CA ALA A 625 9.21 -17.96 6.80
C ALA A 625 9.58 -17.35 8.16
N TRP A 626 10.68 -16.61 8.22
CA TRP A 626 11.23 -16.05 9.45
C TRP A 626 11.91 -14.70 9.24
N TYR A 627 11.99 -13.89 10.29
CA TYR A 627 12.82 -12.68 10.31
C TYR A 627 14.30 -13.08 10.39
N PRO A 628 15.17 -12.68 9.43
CA PRO A 628 16.57 -13.09 9.43
C PRO A 628 17.37 -12.29 10.48
N ASP A 629 17.63 -12.91 11.63
CA ASP A 629 18.49 -12.36 12.67
C ASP A 629 19.97 -12.56 12.34
N TYR A 630 20.48 -11.76 11.39
CA TYR A 630 21.83 -11.87 10.83
C TYR A 630 22.95 -11.81 11.89
N TYR A 631 22.78 -10.98 12.92
CA TYR A 631 23.80 -10.72 13.95
C TYR A 631 23.45 -11.33 15.32
N GLY A 632 22.33 -12.05 15.43
CA GLY A 632 21.86 -12.60 16.71
C GLY A 632 21.39 -11.54 17.71
N MET A 633 20.99 -10.36 17.23
CA MET A 633 20.55 -9.23 18.07
C MET A 633 19.17 -9.46 18.68
N TRP A 634 18.33 -10.23 17.99
CA TRP A 634 16.92 -10.42 18.35
C TRP A 634 16.70 -11.72 19.12
N GLY A 635 17.68 -12.63 19.10
CA GLY A 635 17.59 -13.92 19.78
C GLY A 635 16.60 -14.89 19.11
N THR A 636 16.21 -14.62 17.87
CA THR A 636 15.20 -15.42 17.15
C THR A 636 15.81 -16.50 16.28
N ALA A 637 17.08 -16.38 15.88
CA ALA A 637 17.78 -17.40 15.12
C ALA A 637 18.22 -18.57 16.01
N ALA A 638 17.92 -19.79 15.57
CA ALA A 638 18.46 -20.99 16.19
C ALA A 638 19.99 -21.01 16.07
N THR A 639 20.67 -21.47 17.13
CA THR A 639 22.14 -21.44 17.20
C THR A 639 22.70 -22.87 17.16
N MET A 640 23.70 -23.10 16.32
CA MET A 640 24.53 -24.32 16.31
C MET A 640 25.93 -23.97 16.82
N VAL A 641 26.35 -24.61 17.91
CA VAL A 641 27.73 -24.49 18.40
C VAL A 641 28.58 -25.56 17.71
N ILE A 642 29.61 -25.12 17.02
CA ILE A 642 30.51 -25.95 16.24
C ILE A 642 31.84 -26.06 16.99
N GLU A 643 32.26 -27.29 17.26
CA GLU A 643 33.56 -27.58 17.86
C GLU A 643 34.68 -27.48 16.82
N PRO A 644 35.90 -27.06 17.18
CA PRO A 644 37.00 -26.85 16.22
C PRO A 644 37.38 -28.10 15.42
N ILE A 645 37.20 -29.28 16.00
CA ILE A 645 37.46 -30.56 15.34
C ILE A 645 36.53 -30.82 14.14
N GLU A 646 35.39 -30.15 14.09
CA GLU A 646 34.41 -30.27 13.01
C GLU A 646 34.67 -29.30 11.85
N VAL A 647 35.61 -28.36 12.01
CA VAL A 647 35.87 -27.27 11.07
C VAL A 647 37.17 -27.52 10.32
N ARG A 648 37.17 -27.29 9.01
CA ARG A 648 38.38 -27.21 8.19
C ARG A 648 38.72 -25.75 7.90
N ASP A 649 39.94 -25.49 7.46
CA ASP A 649 40.42 -24.14 7.15
C ASP A 649 39.46 -23.39 6.19
N PHE A 650 39.15 -22.14 6.54
CA PHE A 650 38.32 -21.26 5.74
C PHE A 650 38.81 -19.81 5.82
N THR A 651 38.43 -19.02 4.83
CA THR A 651 38.75 -17.59 4.74
C THR A 651 37.46 -16.79 4.66
N VAL A 652 37.37 -15.73 5.46
CA VAL A 652 36.32 -14.72 5.34
C VAL A 652 36.78 -13.65 4.37
N ASN A 653 36.04 -13.48 3.29
CA ASN A 653 36.29 -12.43 2.31
C ASN A 653 35.39 -11.24 2.60
N TRP A 654 35.98 -10.05 2.55
CA TRP A 654 35.24 -8.79 2.54
C TRP A 654 35.25 -8.24 1.10
N SER A 655 34.06 -8.09 0.52
CA SER A 655 33.85 -7.50 -0.80
C SER A 655 33.00 -6.23 -0.67
N ASP A 656 33.31 -5.22 -1.48
CA ASP A 656 32.49 -4.03 -1.65
C ASP A 656 31.40 -4.19 -2.72
N ASP A 657 31.27 -5.36 -3.35
CA ASP A 657 30.24 -5.64 -4.38
C ASP A 657 28.81 -5.43 -3.84
N PHE A 658 28.59 -5.76 -2.56
CA PHE A 658 27.32 -5.59 -1.86
C PHE A 658 27.29 -4.36 -0.94
N LEU A 659 28.31 -3.49 -1.03
CA LEU A 659 28.32 -2.26 -0.23
C LEU A 659 27.30 -1.28 -0.79
N VAL A 660 26.32 -0.94 0.04
CA VAL A 660 25.35 0.11 -0.24
C VAL A 660 25.42 1.13 0.88
N THR A 661 25.32 2.39 0.51
CA THR A 661 25.37 3.53 1.44
C THR A 661 24.02 4.21 1.56
N HIS A 662 23.22 4.16 0.50
CA HIS A 662 21.89 4.73 0.42
C HIS A 662 21.00 3.70 -0.28
N GLN A 663 20.06 3.12 0.46
CA GLN A 663 19.03 2.25 -0.08
C GLN A 663 17.76 3.05 -0.28
N PHE A 664 17.25 2.98 -1.51
CA PHE A 664 15.94 3.47 -1.88
C PHE A 664 15.06 2.27 -2.26
N ALA A 665 13.87 2.21 -1.67
CA ALA A 665 12.81 1.31 -2.10
C ALA A 665 11.63 2.16 -2.53
N VAL A 666 11.08 1.86 -3.70
CA VAL A 666 9.87 2.52 -4.20
C VAL A 666 8.87 1.47 -4.64
N VAL A 667 7.59 1.83 -4.59
CA VAL A 667 6.52 0.99 -5.12
C VAL A 667 6.42 1.16 -6.64
N SER A 668 6.19 0.07 -7.36
CA SER A 668 6.07 0.11 -8.83
C SER A 668 4.87 0.94 -9.27
N SER A 669 5.00 1.72 -10.34
CA SER A 669 3.88 2.48 -10.92
C SER A 669 2.75 1.55 -11.38
N LEU A 670 1.51 1.96 -11.11
CA LEU A 670 0.28 1.35 -11.64
C LEU A 670 0.15 1.46 -13.18
N ASN A 671 1.14 2.06 -13.85
CA ASN A 671 1.19 2.24 -15.29
C ASN A 671 2.54 1.75 -15.80
N GLY A 672 2.53 0.66 -16.57
CA GLY A 672 3.69 0.23 -17.34
C GLY A 672 3.98 1.22 -18.47
N ASN A 673 5.05 1.99 -18.34
CA ASN A 673 5.99 2.32 -19.43
C ASN A 673 7.20 3.08 -18.88
N GLN A 674 8.39 2.55 -19.18
CA GLN A 674 9.69 2.89 -18.59
C GLN A 674 10.38 4.07 -19.29
N PHE A 675 11.25 4.78 -18.56
CA PHE A 675 12.27 5.68 -19.10
C PHE A 675 13.68 5.15 -18.75
N ASN A 676 14.61 5.27 -19.69
CA ASN A 676 15.98 4.74 -19.61
C ASN A 676 16.98 5.87 -19.35
N VAL A 677 17.64 5.83 -18.19
CA VAL A 677 18.59 6.85 -17.69
C VAL A 677 19.87 6.93 -18.54
N ALA A 678 20.11 5.98 -19.44
CA ALA A 678 21.32 5.95 -20.28
C ALA A 678 21.18 6.72 -21.62
N THR A 679 19.96 7.03 -22.10
CA THR A 679 19.77 7.43 -23.52
C THR A 679 19.12 8.80 -23.74
N GLY A 680 18.51 9.43 -22.73
CA GLY A 680 18.11 10.84 -22.79
C GLY A 680 17.04 11.24 -23.82
N GLU A 681 16.17 10.34 -24.28
CA GLU A 681 15.09 10.67 -25.24
C GLU A 681 13.75 10.99 -24.57
N SER A 682 13.21 12.18 -24.76
CA SER A 682 12.01 12.69 -24.08
C SER A 682 10.69 11.95 -24.36
N GLY A 683 10.04 11.47 -23.31
CA GLY A 683 8.64 11.08 -23.20
C GLY A 683 8.06 11.70 -21.91
N ASN A 684 6.74 11.92 -21.86
CA ASN A 684 6.00 12.54 -20.74
C ASN A 684 6.62 12.19 -19.37
N LEU A 685 7.01 13.22 -18.60
CA LEU A 685 7.59 13.13 -17.24
C LEU A 685 6.77 12.18 -16.36
N GLY A 686 7.16 10.91 -16.36
CA GLY A 686 6.31 9.78 -16.00
C GLY A 686 6.36 9.55 -14.51
N PHE A 687 5.17 9.46 -13.90
CA PHE A 687 4.79 8.97 -12.56
C PHE A 687 5.85 8.32 -11.63
N ILE A 688 6.81 7.55 -12.15
CA ILE A 688 7.94 6.97 -11.40
C ILE A 688 8.88 8.06 -10.83
N GLU A 689 9.17 9.12 -11.59
CA GLU A 689 10.00 10.24 -11.10
C GLU A 689 9.31 11.00 -9.95
N ASN A 690 7.98 11.12 -9.97
CA ASN A 690 7.23 11.72 -8.87
C ASN A 690 7.16 10.81 -7.62
N MET A 691 7.10 9.49 -7.78
CA MET A 691 7.08 8.58 -6.62
C MET A 691 8.46 8.42 -5.99
N ALA A 692 9.54 8.49 -6.78
CA ALA A 692 10.91 8.53 -6.25
C ALA A 692 11.22 9.86 -5.52
N LEU A 693 10.65 10.98 -5.95
CA LEU A 693 10.82 12.29 -5.30
C LEU A 693 10.18 12.39 -3.91
N PHE A 694 9.16 11.58 -3.65
CA PHE A 694 8.37 11.60 -2.41
C PHE A 694 8.36 10.24 -1.70
N THR A 695 9.33 9.36 -1.98
CA THR A 695 9.40 8.02 -1.37
C THR A 695 9.75 8.12 0.11
N THR A 696 9.12 7.27 0.91
CA THR A 696 9.46 7.09 2.33
C THR A 696 10.41 5.91 2.56
N GLY A 697 10.67 5.12 1.51
CA GLY A 697 11.60 3.98 1.50
C GLY A 697 13.05 4.41 1.46
N VAL A 698 13.49 5.25 2.40
CA VAL A 698 14.84 5.81 2.45
C VAL A 698 15.58 5.27 3.67
N VAL A 699 16.70 4.59 3.44
CA VAL A 699 17.64 4.18 4.50
C VAL A 699 19.05 4.53 4.03
N ASN A 700 19.77 5.36 4.78
CA ASN A 700 21.15 5.72 4.43
C ASN A 700 22.07 5.80 5.65
N ILE A 701 23.36 5.67 5.41
CA ILE A 701 24.40 5.69 6.44
C ILE A 701 24.60 7.06 7.13
N ASP A 702 24.03 8.13 6.60
CA ASP A 702 24.13 9.47 7.19
C ASP A 702 23.16 9.69 8.33
N ILE A 703 22.09 8.90 8.39
CA ILE A 703 21.12 8.96 9.48
C ILE A 703 21.72 8.25 10.69
N PRO A 704 22.01 8.96 11.80
CA PRO A 704 22.67 8.35 12.96
C PRO A 704 21.87 7.18 13.56
N ALA A 705 20.53 7.24 13.49
CA ALA A 705 19.67 6.16 13.95
C ALA A 705 19.86 4.83 13.18
N VAL A 706 20.40 4.83 11.96
CA VAL A 706 20.68 3.58 11.21
C VAL A 706 21.72 2.73 11.94
N TRP A 707 22.78 3.35 12.45
CA TRP A 707 23.87 2.64 13.14
C TRP A 707 23.39 1.96 14.43
N SER A 708 22.58 2.67 15.21
CA SER A 708 22.01 2.13 16.45
C SER A 708 20.88 1.13 16.19
N ALA A 709 19.94 1.44 15.29
CA ALA A 709 18.77 0.58 15.07
C ALA A 709 19.08 -0.72 14.32
N LEU A 710 20.01 -0.70 13.35
CA LEU A 710 20.26 -1.83 12.46
C LEU A 710 21.50 -2.65 12.85
N PHE A 711 22.49 -2.01 13.49
CA PHE A 711 23.75 -2.66 13.87
C PHE A 711 24.02 -2.64 15.37
N GLY A 712 23.15 -2.01 16.18
CA GLY A 712 23.34 -1.89 17.62
C GLY A 712 24.57 -1.07 18.00
N LEU A 713 24.99 -0.14 17.14
CA LEU A 713 26.10 0.78 17.40
C LEU A 713 25.57 2.09 17.98
N ASP A 714 25.73 2.27 19.29
CA ASP A 714 25.37 3.52 19.99
C ASP A 714 26.42 4.60 19.74
N LEU A 715 26.41 5.15 18.52
CA LEU A 715 27.26 6.27 18.12
C LEU A 715 26.57 7.60 18.46
N SER A 716 27.34 8.57 18.93
CA SER A 716 26.90 9.97 18.89
C SER A 716 26.76 10.44 17.44
N ASP A 717 25.97 11.50 17.20
CA ASP A 717 25.76 12.03 15.85
C ASP A 717 27.09 12.42 15.15
N ASP A 718 28.07 12.94 15.91
CA ASP A 718 29.41 13.27 15.40
C ASP A 718 30.23 12.03 15.02
N GLU A 719 30.16 10.96 15.82
CA GLU A 719 30.83 9.69 15.52
C GLU A 719 30.19 8.98 14.33
N ALA A 720 28.86 8.98 14.24
CA ALA A 720 28.11 8.45 13.09
C ALA A 720 28.45 9.20 11.80
N GLN A 721 28.54 10.53 11.86
CA GLN A 721 28.96 11.35 10.72
C GLN A 721 30.40 11.05 10.31
N LYS A 722 31.34 10.99 11.25
CA LYS A 722 32.74 10.63 10.95
C LYS A 722 32.86 9.25 10.32
N LEU A 723 32.10 8.27 10.81
CA LEU A 723 32.06 6.93 10.23
C LEU A 723 31.48 6.95 8.81
N SER A 724 30.35 7.64 8.59
CA SER A 724 29.75 7.79 7.27
C SER A 724 30.70 8.48 6.28
N SER A 725 31.31 9.60 6.69
CA SER A 725 32.32 10.32 5.90
C SER A 725 33.50 9.42 5.55
N TRP A 726 34.04 8.67 6.51
CA TRP A 726 35.13 7.73 6.24
C TRP A 726 34.74 6.65 5.22
N ILE A 727 33.53 6.08 5.33
CA ILE A 727 33.03 5.10 4.35
C ILE A 727 32.94 5.73 2.96
N LYS A 728 32.39 6.94 2.85
CA LYS A 728 32.25 7.65 1.57
C LYS A 728 33.57 8.08 0.98
N ASP A 729 34.52 8.56 1.78
CA ASP A 729 35.86 8.96 1.32
C ASP A 729 36.65 7.75 0.80
N ARG A 730 36.42 6.57 1.39
CA ARG A 730 37.12 5.34 1.01
C ARG A 730 36.48 4.63 -0.19
N PHE A 731 35.15 4.51 -0.21
CA PHE A 731 34.42 3.64 -1.15
C PHE A 731 33.52 4.41 -2.14
N GLY A 732 33.34 5.71 -1.93
CA GLY A 732 32.36 6.53 -2.63
C GLY A 732 30.93 6.30 -2.12
N ALA A 733 30.01 7.17 -2.52
CA ALA A 733 28.59 6.90 -2.36
C ALA A 733 28.17 5.75 -3.30
N ARG A 734 27.51 4.74 -2.74
CA ARG A 734 26.91 3.59 -3.44
C ARG A 734 25.39 3.60 -3.22
N PRO A 735 24.62 4.32 -4.03
CA PRO A 735 23.16 4.28 -3.96
C PRO A 735 22.64 2.99 -4.64
N ASP A 736 21.66 2.34 -4.01
CA ASP A 736 20.89 1.24 -4.61
C ASP A 736 19.41 1.62 -4.64
N TYR A 737 18.77 1.37 -5.78
CA TYR A 737 17.37 1.69 -6.02
C TYR A 737 16.65 0.42 -6.43
N GLN A 738 15.62 0.06 -5.67
CA GLN A 738 14.83 -1.14 -5.89
C GLN A 738 13.35 -0.77 -6.04
N GLU A 739 12.79 -1.12 -7.18
CA GLU A 739 11.34 -1.11 -7.37
C GLU A 739 10.78 -2.39 -6.78
N MET A 740 9.82 -2.26 -5.87
CA MET A 740 9.15 -3.37 -5.21
C MET A 740 7.77 -3.56 -5.86
N PRO A 741 7.64 -4.46 -6.86
CA PRO A 741 6.37 -4.70 -7.51
C PRO A 741 5.43 -5.45 -6.58
N GLY A 742 4.18 -5.01 -6.56
CA GLY A 742 3.10 -5.74 -5.92
C GLY A 742 2.69 -5.25 -4.53
N LEU A 743 3.25 -4.14 -4.01
CA LEU A 743 2.85 -3.49 -2.74
C LEU A 743 2.86 -1.96 -2.84
N VAL A 744 2.00 -1.29 -2.06
CA VAL A 744 1.77 0.16 -2.02
C VAL A 744 1.65 0.62 -0.56
N GLY A 745 2.36 1.68 -0.19
CA GLY A 745 2.22 2.35 1.12
C GLY A 745 3.56 2.71 1.77
N PRO A 746 3.63 3.80 2.55
CA PRO A 746 4.89 4.34 3.04
C PRO A 746 5.60 3.44 4.08
N LYS A 747 4.82 2.74 4.93
CA LYS A 747 5.39 1.76 5.87
C LYS A 747 6.03 0.57 5.13
N ALA A 748 5.41 0.12 4.04
CA ALA A 748 5.93 -0.97 3.22
C ALA A 748 7.24 -0.61 2.50
N GLU A 749 7.34 0.61 2.00
CA GLU A 749 8.56 1.16 1.39
C GLU A 749 9.72 1.20 2.39
N LEU A 750 9.50 1.77 3.59
CA LEU A 750 10.53 1.87 4.61
C LEU A 750 11.02 0.48 5.06
N PHE A 751 10.11 -0.47 5.28
CA PHE A 751 10.48 -1.81 5.76
C PHE A 751 11.22 -2.60 4.70
N ALA A 752 10.80 -2.49 3.44
CA ALA A 752 11.53 -3.07 2.32
C ALA A 752 12.94 -2.46 2.23
N ALA A 753 13.07 -1.14 2.34
CA ALA A 753 14.38 -0.47 2.35
C ALA A 753 15.27 -0.96 3.51
N ILE A 754 14.74 -1.06 4.73
CA ILE A 754 15.46 -1.58 5.89
C ILE A 754 15.94 -3.02 5.64
N PHE A 755 15.06 -3.89 5.15
CA PHE A 755 15.40 -5.28 4.88
C PHE A 755 16.48 -5.41 3.79
N LEU A 756 16.34 -4.68 2.69
CA LEU A 756 17.29 -4.67 1.58
C LEU A 756 18.66 -4.16 2.03
N PHE A 757 18.69 -3.07 2.79
CA PHE A 757 19.90 -2.49 3.34
C PHE A 757 20.61 -3.46 4.31
N LEU A 758 19.87 -4.02 5.29
CA LEU A 758 20.39 -5.04 6.21
C LEU A 758 20.98 -6.24 5.47
N ARG A 759 20.26 -6.73 4.45
CA ARG A 759 20.69 -7.86 3.63
C ARG A 759 21.97 -7.53 2.87
N GLN A 760 22.06 -6.39 2.19
CA GLN A 760 23.27 -6.01 1.46
C GLN A 760 24.48 -5.88 2.40
N PHE A 761 24.30 -5.22 3.55
CA PHE A 761 25.35 -5.14 4.56
C PHE A 761 25.78 -6.51 5.09
N ALA A 762 24.84 -7.40 5.36
CA ALA A 762 25.14 -8.76 5.81
C ALA A 762 25.98 -9.54 4.77
N TYR A 763 25.77 -9.29 3.46
CA TYR A 763 26.42 -10.04 2.38
C TYR A 763 27.75 -9.44 1.92
N GLN A 764 28.17 -8.28 2.43
CA GLN A 764 29.52 -7.72 2.17
C GLN A 764 30.64 -8.66 2.62
N TYR A 765 30.37 -9.45 3.65
CA TYR A 765 31.29 -10.45 4.16
C TYR A 765 30.73 -11.82 3.85
N SER A 766 31.53 -12.62 3.14
CA SER A 766 31.14 -13.98 2.79
C SER A 766 32.27 -14.95 3.11
N ALA A 767 31.89 -16.15 3.51
CA ALA A 767 32.81 -17.27 3.61
C ALA A 767 32.09 -18.56 3.24
N SER A 768 32.89 -19.52 2.77
CA SER A 768 32.48 -20.92 2.73
C SER A 768 33.16 -21.62 3.89
N VAL A 769 32.40 -22.10 4.87
CA VAL A 769 32.93 -22.81 6.04
C VAL A 769 32.77 -24.32 5.79
N PRO A 770 33.86 -25.05 5.46
CA PRO A 770 33.83 -26.48 5.26
C PRO A 770 33.80 -27.17 6.63
N LEU A 771 32.77 -27.96 6.85
CA LEU A 771 32.57 -28.78 8.03
C LEU A 771 32.69 -30.27 7.70
N THR A 772 32.87 -31.07 8.74
CA THR A 772 32.51 -32.49 8.72
C THR A 772 31.02 -32.66 8.39
N PHE A 773 30.57 -33.90 8.17
CA PHE A 773 29.18 -34.15 7.79
C PHE A 773 28.22 -33.78 8.93
N MET A 774 27.50 -32.67 8.79
CA MET A 774 26.60 -32.11 9.80
C MET A 774 25.20 -31.88 9.22
N PRO A 775 24.39 -32.92 9.04
CA PRO A 775 23.03 -32.81 8.49
C PRO A 775 22.06 -32.03 9.39
N GLU A 776 22.45 -31.69 10.61
CA GLU A 776 21.65 -30.94 11.57
C GLU A 776 21.71 -29.41 11.36
N VAL A 777 22.55 -28.90 10.45
CA VAL A 777 22.69 -27.46 10.18
C VAL A 777 21.71 -27.01 9.09
N TRP A 778 21.06 -25.86 9.27
CA TRP A 778 20.02 -25.34 8.40
C TRP A 778 20.25 -23.87 7.99
N PRO A 779 19.80 -23.45 6.78
CA PRO A 779 19.68 -22.04 6.45
C PRO A 779 18.79 -21.33 7.48
N GLY A 780 19.15 -20.10 7.85
CA GLY A 780 18.45 -19.33 8.89
C GLY A 780 19.00 -19.50 10.30
N MET A 781 19.97 -20.39 10.50
CA MET A 781 20.66 -20.56 11.79
C MET A 781 21.89 -19.66 11.92
N LEU A 782 22.28 -19.39 13.16
CA LEU A 782 23.60 -18.87 13.50
C LEU A 782 24.53 -20.04 13.82
N ILE A 783 25.70 -20.08 13.19
CA ILE A 783 26.81 -20.90 13.66
C ILE A 783 27.65 -20.10 14.65
N LYS A 784 28.11 -20.76 15.71
CA LYS A 784 29.08 -20.21 16.67
C LYS A 784 30.25 -21.15 16.77
N ILE A 785 31.46 -20.63 16.60
CA ILE A 785 32.71 -21.35 16.81
C ILE A 785 33.44 -20.65 17.97
N PRO A 786 33.16 -21.03 19.23
CA PRO A 786 33.70 -20.33 20.40
C PRO A 786 35.22 -20.28 20.46
N ALA A 787 35.91 -21.29 19.95
CA ALA A 787 37.37 -21.33 19.93
C ALA A 787 38.01 -20.23 19.05
N PHE A 788 37.27 -19.71 18.07
CA PHE A 788 37.73 -18.65 17.17
C PHE A 788 37.09 -17.30 17.45
N ASP A 789 36.31 -17.19 18.54
CA ASP A 789 35.48 -16.01 18.84
C ASP A 789 34.64 -15.59 17.61
N PHE A 790 34.02 -16.57 16.95
CA PHE A 790 33.39 -16.38 15.65
C PHE A 790 31.91 -16.81 15.66
N GLN A 791 31.08 -16.01 15.02
CA GLN A 791 29.69 -16.28 14.72
C GLN A 791 29.41 -15.89 13.27
N ALA A 792 28.49 -16.59 12.59
CA ALA A 792 27.94 -16.11 11.33
C ALA A 792 26.54 -16.68 11.05
N TYR A 793 25.79 -15.99 10.20
CA TYR A 793 24.47 -16.43 9.73
C TYR A 793 24.58 -17.36 8.53
N VAL A 794 23.87 -18.49 8.55
CA VAL A 794 23.90 -19.49 7.49
C VAL A 794 22.84 -19.17 6.44
N THR A 795 23.27 -18.92 5.20
CA THR A 795 22.36 -18.64 4.08
C THR A 795 22.12 -19.88 3.21
N THR A 796 23.16 -20.70 3.03
CA THR A 796 23.10 -21.94 2.24
C THR A 796 23.88 -23.05 2.94
N VAL A 797 23.33 -24.25 2.92
CA VAL A 797 23.96 -25.47 3.41
C VAL A 797 24.06 -26.45 2.25
N THR A 798 25.27 -26.93 1.98
CA THR A 798 25.53 -27.91 0.93
C THR A 798 26.07 -29.18 1.56
N HIS A 799 25.31 -30.28 1.50
CA HIS A 799 25.80 -31.59 1.89
C HIS A 799 26.25 -32.35 0.65
N GLN A 800 27.46 -32.90 0.69
CA GLN A 800 28.00 -33.74 -0.38
C GLN A 800 28.36 -35.11 0.18
N PHE A 801 28.07 -36.14 -0.59
CA PHE A 801 28.46 -37.50 -0.25
C PHE A 801 28.84 -38.31 -1.48
N GLN A 802 29.76 -39.23 -1.27
CA GLN A 802 30.18 -40.26 -2.23
C GLN A 802 30.34 -41.58 -1.49
N PHE A 803 29.68 -42.62 -1.98
CA PHE A 803 29.83 -43.99 -1.51
C PHE A 803 30.87 -44.74 -2.35
N GLY A 804 31.45 -45.80 -1.77
CA GLY A 804 32.46 -46.64 -2.41
C GLY A 804 33.90 -46.30 -2.03
N GLU A 805 34.85 -46.76 -2.84
CA GLU A 805 36.29 -46.53 -2.63
C GLU A 805 36.61 -45.04 -2.74
N GLY A 806 37.28 -44.47 -1.72
CA GLY A 806 37.50 -43.02 -1.63
C GLY A 806 36.26 -42.21 -1.24
N GLY A 807 35.23 -42.85 -0.67
CA GLY A 807 34.00 -42.20 -0.24
C GLY A 807 34.23 -41.04 0.73
N SER A 808 33.39 -40.01 0.62
CA SER A 808 33.49 -38.78 1.41
C SER A 808 32.11 -38.30 1.84
N PHE A 809 32.05 -37.61 2.97
CA PHE A 809 30.85 -36.97 3.49
C PHE A 809 31.25 -35.61 4.06
N THR A 810 30.74 -34.53 3.47
CA THR A 810 31.10 -33.16 3.86
C THR A 810 29.87 -32.28 3.94
N THR A 811 29.99 -31.18 4.68
CA THR A 811 28.97 -30.13 4.73
C THR A 811 29.66 -28.80 4.56
N ASP A 812 29.27 -28.04 3.55
CA ASP A 812 29.81 -26.72 3.26
C ASP A 812 28.73 -25.67 3.55
N LEU A 813 29.07 -24.70 4.40
CA LEU A 813 28.16 -23.61 4.77
C LEU A 813 28.55 -22.33 4.05
N THR A 814 27.63 -21.75 3.29
CA THR A 814 27.77 -20.35 2.86
C THR A 814 27.19 -19.46 3.94
N ILE A 815 28.02 -18.55 4.42
CA ILE A 815 27.67 -17.65 5.52
C ILE A 815 27.59 -16.19 5.08
N ALA A 816 26.86 -15.40 5.86
CA ALA A 816 26.78 -13.95 5.80
C ALA A 816 26.92 -13.38 7.23
N ALA A 817 27.15 -12.07 7.33
CA ALA A 817 27.20 -11.33 8.60
C ALA A 817 28.10 -11.98 9.68
N PRO A 818 29.39 -12.25 9.38
CA PRO A 818 30.31 -12.74 10.39
C PRO A 818 30.48 -11.68 11.49
N ALA A 819 30.41 -12.14 12.74
CA ALA A 819 30.49 -11.33 13.94
C ALA A 819 31.32 -12.03 15.01
N ARG A 820 31.88 -11.26 15.93
CA ARG A 820 32.54 -11.77 17.15
C ARG A 820 31.51 -12.18 18.18
N LEU A 821 31.83 -13.15 19.03
CA LEU A 821 30.96 -13.48 20.16
C LEU A 821 31.07 -12.38 21.22
N SER A 822 30.06 -12.27 22.09
CA SER A 822 30.00 -11.20 23.11
C SER A 822 31.01 -11.34 24.28
N ARG A 823 32.08 -12.14 24.12
CA ARG A 823 33.03 -12.47 25.21
C ARG A 823 34.39 -11.78 25.02
N GLN A 824 34.94 -11.21 26.10
CA GLN A 824 36.32 -10.70 26.12
C GLN A 824 37.32 -11.89 26.12
N GLY A 825 38.06 -12.10 25.03
CA GLY A 825 39.13 -13.11 24.90
C GLY A 825 40.20 -12.72 23.87
N PRO A 826 41.45 -13.22 23.97
CA PRO A 826 42.63 -12.61 23.33
C PRO A 826 42.88 -13.01 21.87
N SER A 827 42.06 -13.89 21.28
CA SER A 827 42.19 -14.33 19.89
C SER A 827 41.00 -13.85 19.07
N SER A 828 41.02 -12.57 18.69
CA SER A 828 39.95 -11.93 17.93
C SER A 828 40.31 -11.84 16.45
N LEU A 829 39.39 -12.26 15.57
CA LEU A 829 39.36 -11.78 14.19
C LEU A 829 39.11 -10.26 14.25
N LEU A 830 40.16 -9.47 13.99
CA LEU A 830 40.11 -8.01 14.03
C LEU A 830 39.16 -7.47 12.95
N GLY A 831 38.29 -6.52 13.31
CA GLY A 831 37.46 -5.78 12.35
C GLY A 831 36.02 -6.26 12.17
N LEU A 832 35.60 -7.37 12.80
CA LEU A 832 34.20 -7.83 12.73
C LEU A 832 33.29 -7.16 13.79
N PRO A 833 32.00 -6.90 13.47
CA PRO A 833 31.01 -6.42 14.44
C PRO A 833 30.80 -7.43 15.59
N VAL A 834 30.29 -6.99 16.74
CA VAL A 834 30.02 -7.86 17.90
C VAL A 834 28.58 -8.39 17.81
N ALA A 835 28.41 -9.69 18.03
CA ALA A 835 27.11 -10.33 18.11
C ALA A 835 26.27 -9.77 19.27
N GLY A 836 24.98 -9.49 19.02
CA GLY A 836 24.05 -9.03 20.06
C GLY A 836 23.90 -7.51 20.23
N GLY A 837 24.50 -6.70 19.34
CA GLY A 837 24.55 -5.24 19.50
C GLY A 837 25.67 -4.84 20.46
N ALA A 838 26.28 -3.67 20.27
CA ALA A 838 27.52 -3.33 20.95
C ALA A 838 27.34 -3.24 22.47
N VAL A 839 28.10 -4.08 23.18
CA VAL A 839 28.59 -3.73 24.52
C VAL A 839 29.90 -2.97 24.31
N ARG A 840 29.87 -1.67 24.56
CA ARG A 840 31.01 -0.97 25.18
C ARG A 840 30.50 -0.05 26.28
#